data_AF-A0A351KTH9-F1
#
_entry.id   AF-A0A351KTH9-F1
#
_cell.length_a   1.000
_cell.length_b   1.000
_cell.length_c   1.000
_cell.angle_alpha   90.00
_cell.angle_beta   90.00
_cell.angle_gamma   90.00
#
_symmetry.space_group_name_H-M   'P 1'
#
loop_
_entity.id
_entity.type
_entity.pdbx_description
1 polymer ?
#
loop_
_entity_poly.entity_id
_entity_poly.type
_entity_poly.pdbx_seq_one_letter_code
_entity_poly.pdbx_strand_id
1 'polypeptide(L)'
;MSIKVQLKHKTHYRFDRAVVASPHEIRLRPALHSRTPVSGYALEILPKNHFIHWQQDAFGNFVARVTFPEPVREMFIGVELIADMTVINPFDFFVEDWAEFFPFAYPADNQKELAPYLECDAEGPQFEAFLKDIKAQIPETITTTNLLVMLNQKVQARIRYMIRLEPGVQSPEQTLTLGSGSCRDSAWLLAQLLRHLGIATRFVSGYLIQLVADQLPLEGPEGPSEDFTDLHAWCEAYVPGAGWVGMDATSGLLAGEGHIPLAVSSLPTAAAPVIGLTSVCQAELDFSMGITRIHEDPRVTLPYSDTQWSSIMALGDKVESDLKAGDVRLTQGGEPTFVSADNMDGPEWNTDALGEEKWTKANELMERLRNRFAPGGLVHYGQGKWYPGEPLPRWAMNIFWREDGTPLWHNLELLRPKPSTQNPPDVFAFAKLLAECLALHPGYLIAAYEDPWHALDAESRYPENIDPHEHPLEDLASRNALAKAIRKGLGEVVGYVLPLKPVSDKRRWRSSLWPLRQERLYLIPGDSPMGLRLPLASLPWVLPEEMEPDFERDPFEPREALEKPTPGSEKPEPVKAVEDPREVVHTALVLEVRDGLLHVFLPPLSQLEDFVGLIAVIESVAEKAQQPIRLEGYSPPRDPRLKMLSVTPDPGVIEVNIHPSEDWQTLVSRTRQLYEDARQTRLIAEKFMLDGRHTGTGGGNHITLGGAAAAESPFLRRPDLLVSLIRFWQRHPALSYLFSGQFIGPTSQAPRVDEARDDNLYELEIAFQQLESHCDIGEETPKPWLVDRLLRNLLIDMTGNTHRSEFCIDKLYSPDSATGRLGILELRAFEMPPHYQMSLVQALLLRCLIARFWRTPERRPLVYWDTALHDRFMLPHFIESDLREVISELRLSGYDFDESWLEPFMEFRFPRHGTIAVDGIELSLRQAIEPWHVLGEEVSGGGTARYVDSSVERLEIRVDGLLSHRHDVLCNGRKIPLHPTGTPGQFVAGVRFKAWSPPSSLHPTIGVQAPLVFDVYDKLEGISLGGCTYHVCHPGGRNYDTFPVNAQEAEARRRARFWEHGHVQGKRMVADEPRNHRFPTTLDLRWEPSNRRLPE
;
A
#
# COMPACT_ATOMS: atom_id res chain seq x y z
N MET A 1 -10.27 -1.30 -14.08
CA MET A 1 -9.40 -0.52 -14.97
C MET A 1 -9.14 -1.37 -16.20
N SER A 2 -9.58 -0.94 -17.38
CA SER A 2 -9.26 -1.69 -18.59
C SER A 2 -8.41 -0.90 -19.57
N ILE A 3 -7.43 -1.60 -20.14
CA ILE A 3 -6.68 -1.15 -21.30
C ILE A 3 -7.41 -1.71 -22.52
N LYS A 4 -7.82 -0.85 -23.44
CA LYS A 4 -8.33 -1.30 -24.74
C LYS A 4 -7.23 -1.21 -25.76
N VAL A 5 -7.06 -2.29 -26.50
CA VAL A 5 -6.02 -2.40 -27.53
C VAL A 5 -6.64 -2.67 -28.89
N GLN A 6 -6.10 -2.01 -29.91
CA GLN A 6 -6.36 -2.34 -31.30
C GLN A 6 -5.25 -3.28 -31.79
N LEU A 7 -5.61 -4.48 -32.20
CA LEU A 7 -4.72 -5.41 -32.90
C LEU A 7 -4.98 -5.31 -34.39
N LYS A 8 -3.90 -5.30 -35.18
CA LYS A 8 -3.91 -5.37 -36.64
C LYS A 8 -3.06 -6.54 -37.09
N HIS A 9 -3.63 -7.43 -37.89
CA HIS A 9 -2.95 -8.55 -38.53
C HIS A 9 -3.11 -8.42 -40.04
N LYS A 10 -1.99 -8.47 -40.76
CA LYS A 10 -1.94 -8.49 -42.22
C LYS A 10 -1.15 -9.68 -42.71
N THR A 11 -1.74 -10.41 -43.64
CA THR A 11 -1.09 -11.46 -44.41
C THR A 11 -1.27 -11.15 -45.90
N HIS A 12 -0.18 -11.01 -46.66
CA HIS A 12 -0.20 -10.71 -48.09
C HIS A 12 0.60 -11.74 -48.86
N TYR A 13 -0.09 -12.57 -49.64
CA TYR A 13 0.51 -13.48 -50.60
C TYR A 13 0.63 -12.77 -51.95
N ARG A 14 1.83 -12.74 -52.52
CA ARG A 14 2.08 -12.27 -53.90
C ARG A 14 2.55 -13.44 -54.75
N PHE A 15 1.88 -13.66 -55.86
CA PHE A 15 2.17 -14.76 -56.77
C PHE A 15 2.94 -14.27 -58.00
N ASP A 16 3.92 -15.03 -58.46
CA ASP A 16 4.70 -14.71 -59.67
C ASP A 16 3.82 -14.60 -60.93
N ARG A 17 2.66 -15.27 -60.93
CA ARG A 17 1.66 -15.32 -62.00
C ARG A 17 0.24 -15.25 -61.44
N ALA A 18 -0.75 -15.12 -62.33
CA ALA A 18 -2.15 -15.27 -61.92
C ALA A 18 -2.44 -16.74 -61.61
N VAL A 19 -2.99 -17.02 -60.43
CA VAL A 19 -3.25 -18.36 -59.92
C VAL A 19 -4.73 -18.58 -59.67
N VAL A 20 -5.18 -19.79 -59.94
CA VAL A 20 -6.52 -20.22 -59.51
C VAL A 20 -6.42 -20.63 -58.05
N ALA A 21 -7.14 -19.94 -57.17
CA ALA A 21 -7.23 -20.29 -55.75
C ALA A 21 -8.42 -21.23 -55.52
N SER A 22 -8.22 -22.32 -54.78
CA SER A 22 -9.31 -23.11 -54.24
C SER A 22 -10.13 -22.26 -53.25
N PRO A 23 -11.32 -22.71 -52.82
CA PRO A 23 -11.95 -22.13 -51.64
C PRO A 23 -10.93 -22.12 -50.48
N HIS A 24 -10.67 -20.94 -49.94
CA HIS A 24 -9.81 -20.74 -48.77
C HIS A 24 -10.68 -20.69 -47.52
N GLU A 25 -10.19 -21.25 -46.42
CA GLU A 25 -10.83 -21.19 -45.12
C GLU A 25 -9.98 -20.31 -44.21
N ILE A 26 -10.58 -19.27 -43.65
CA ILE A 26 -9.93 -18.32 -42.75
C ILE A 26 -10.59 -18.41 -41.38
N ARG A 27 -9.78 -18.71 -40.36
CA ARG A 27 -10.17 -18.90 -38.94
C ARG A 27 -9.58 -17.81 -38.06
N LEU A 28 -9.66 -16.55 -38.51
CA LEU A 28 -9.05 -15.40 -37.82
C LEU A 28 -10.07 -14.54 -37.05
N ARG A 29 -11.26 -15.07 -36.78
CA ARG A 29 -12.29 -14.41 -35.98
C ARG A 29 -12.25 -14.98 -34.55
N PRO A 30 -12.24 -14.13 -33.50
CA PRO A 30 -12.32 -14.58 -32.11
C PRO A 30 -13.49 -15.54 -31.86
N ALA A 31 -13.20 -16.62 -31.12
CA ALA A 31 -14.18 -17.61 -30.75
C ALA A 31 -15.16 -17.05 -29.70
N LEU A 32 -16.42 -17.52 -29.72
CA LEU A 32 -17.45 -17.06 -28.78
C LEU A 32 -17.12 -17.34 -27.31
N HIS A 33 -16.28 -18.34 -27.04
CA HIS A 33 -15.85 -18.70 -25.69
C HIS A 33 -14.60 -17.95 -25.24
N SER A 34 -14.14 -16.94 -26.00
CA SER A 34 -13.06 -16.06 -25.54
C SER A 34 -13.48 -15.35 -24.26
N ARG A 35 -12.65 -15.42 -23.22
CA ARG A 35 -12.89 -14.72 -21.95
C ARG A 35 -12.59 -13.22 -22.06
N THR A 36 -11.74 -12.83 -23.02
CA THR A 36 -11.37 -11.45 -23.31
C THR A 36 -12.47 -10.80 -24.16
N PRO A 37 -13.15 -9.75 -23.67
CA PRO A 37 -14.20 -9.09 -24.45
C PRO A 37 -13.63 -8.45 -25.73
N VAL A 38 -14.18 -8.85 -26.88
CA VAL A 38 -13.84 -8.26 -28.18
C VAL A 38 -14.99 -7.36 -28.62
N SER A 39 -14.75 -6.05 -28.59
CA SER A 39 -15.78 -5.03 -28.88
C SER A 39 -15.86 -4.63 -30.36
N GLY A 40 -14.82 -4.94 -31.15
CA GLY A 40 -14.77 -4.67 -32.58
C GLY A 40 -14.01 -5.75 -33.33
N TYR A 41 -14.47 -6.09 -34.54
CA TYR A 41 -13.83 -7.03 -35.46
C TYR A 41 -14.08 -6.62 -36.91
N ALA A 42 -13.03 -6.61 -37.73
CA ALA A 42 -13.12 -6.40 -39.17
C ALA A 42 -12.23 -7.42 -39.91
N LEU A 43 -12.74 -7.92 -41.03
CA LEU A 43 -12.01 -8.78 -41.98
C LEU A 43 -12.01 -8.11 -43.35
N GLU A 44 -10.83 -7.79 -43.85
CA GLU A 44 -10.60 -7.29 -45.20
C GLU A 44 -9.94 -8.38 -46.05
N ILE A 45 -10.45 -8.57 -47.27
CA ILE A 45 -9.89 -9.52 -48.22
C ILE A 45 -9.72 -8.83 -49.57
N LEU A 46 -8.53 -8.95 -50.16
CA LEU A 46 -8.27 -8.57 -51.55
C LEU A 46 -7.81 -9.78 -52.36
N PRO A 47 -8.16 -9.85 -53.66
CA PRO A 47 -8.87 -8.84 -54.45
C PRO A 47 -10.35 -8.70 -54.09
N LYS A 48 -10.96 -7.52 -54.28
CA LYS A 48 -12.36 -7.25 -53.85
C LYS A 48 -13.42 -8.10 -54.54
N ASN A 49 -13.11 -8.65 -55.72
CA ASN A 49 -13.99 -9.58 -56.43
C ASN A 49 -13.82 -11.00 -55.84
N HIS A 50 -14.52 -11.28 -54.75
CA HIS A 50 -14.54 -12.59 -54.10
C HIS A 50 -15.92 -12.84 -53.47
N PHE A 51 -16.19 -14.10 -53.12
CA PHE A 51 -17.38 -14.49 -52.35
C PHE A 51 -16.95 -14.99 -50.97
N ILE A 52 -17.57 -14.47 -49.91
CA ILE A 52 -17.37 -14.96 -48.53
C ILE A 52 -18.64 -15.66 -48.06
N HIS A 53 -18.48 -16.87 -47.52
CA HIS A 53 -19.51 -17.59 -46.79
C HIS A 53 -19.03 -17.89 -45.37
N TRP A 54 -19.70 -17.31 -44.36
CA TRP A 54 -19.43 -17.61 -42.96
C TRP A 54 -20.14 -18.88 -42.53
N GLN A 55 -19.41 -19.78 -41.88
CA GLN A 55 -19.94 -21.02 -41.33
C GLN A 55 -19.29 -21.33 -39.98
N GLN A 56 -19.85 -22.31 -39.28
CA GLN A 56 -19.21 -22.97 -38.14
C GLN A 56 -18.78 -24.38 -38.55
N ASP A 57 -17.58 -24.78 -38.13
CA ASP A 57 -17.14 -26.17 -38.28
C ASP A 57 -17.69 -27.06 -37.15
N ALA A 58 -17.32 -28.34 -37.15
CA ALA A 58 -17.79 -29.32 -36.17
C ALA A 58 -17.37 -29.00 -34.71
N PHE A 59 -16.40 -28.10 -34.52
CA PHE A 59 -15.92 -27.66 -33.21
C PHE A 59 -16.51 -26.31 -32.80
N GLY A 60 -17.37 -25.72 -33.63
CA GLY A 60 -17.98 -24.41 -33.41
C GLY A 60 -17.09 -23.23 -33.77
N ASN A 61 -15.96 -23.45 -34.46
CA ASN A 61 -15.07 -22.36 -34.87
C ASN A 61 -15.72 -21.53 -35.98
N PHE A 62 -15.51 -20.21 -35.96
CA PHE A 62 -15.92 -19.36 -37.07
C PHE A 62 -14.97 -19.53 -38.25
N VAL A 63 -15.51 -19.95 -39.40
CA VAL A 63 -14.75 -20.13 -40.64
C VAL A 63 -15.32 -19.22 -41.72
N ALA A 64 -14.52 -18.28 -42.20
CA ALA A 64 -14.81 -17.56 -43.43
C ALA A 64 -14.31 -18.39 -44.61
N ARG A 65 -15.24 -18.97 -45.38
CA ARG A 65 -14.92 -19.67 -46.61
C ARG A 65 -14.95 -18.70 -47.78
N VAL A 66 -13.81 -18.48 -48.41
CA VAL A 66 -13.58 -17.45 -49.42
C VAL A 66 -13.32 -18.10 -50.76
N THR A 67 -14.03 -17.68 -51.80
CA THR A 67 -13.84 -18.18 -53.16
C THR A 67 -13.58 -17.03 -54.12
N PHE A 68 -12.52 -17.15 -54.92
CA PHE A 68 -12.17 -16.17 -55.95
C PHE A 68 -12.67 -16.66 -57.31
N PRO A 69 -13.57 -15.93 -57.98
CA PRO A 69 -14.11 -16.33 -59.29
C PRO A 69 -13.09 -16.20 -60.42
N GLU A 70 -12.10 -15.32 -60.26
CA GLU A 70 -11.07 -15.02 -61.26
C GLU A 70 -9.68 -15.40 -60.73
N PRO A 71 -8.73 -15.77 -61.61
CA PRO A 71 -7.34 -15.96 -61.21
C PRO A 71 -6.75 -14.71 -60.54
N VAL A 72 -6.10 -14.88 -59.40
CA VAL A 72 -5.55 -13.78 -58.59
C VAL A 72 -4.04 -13.72 -58.69
N ARG A 73 -3.44 -12.52 -58.71
CA ARG A 73 -1.97 -12.34 -58.60
C ARG A 73 -1.52 -12.03 -57.18
N GLU A 74 -2.44 -11.63 -56.33
CA GLU A 74 -2.19 -11.36 -54.93
C GLU A 74 -3.41 -11.76 -54.12
N MET A 75 -3.19 -12.12 -52.85
CA MET A 75 -4.23 -12.37 -51.87
C MET A 75 -3.84 -11.68 -50.57
N PHE A 76 -4.64 -10.71 -50.15
CA PHE A 76 -4.44 -10.00 -48.89
C PHE A 76 -5.54 -10.38 -47.90
N ILE A 77 -5.16 -10.65 -46.67
CA ILE A 77 -6.06 -10.91 -45.54
C ILE A 77 -5.66 -9.91 -44.45
N GLY A 78 -6.56 -8.98 -44.16
CA GLY A 78 -6.44 -8.00 -43.09
C GLY A 78 -7.45 -8.29 -41.99
N VAL A 79 -7.00 -8.32 -40.73
CA VAL A 79 -7.86 -8.42 -39.55
C VAL A 79 -7.56 -7.26 -38.63
N GLU A 80 -8.61 -6.58 -38.18
CA GLU A 80 -8.53 -5.64 -37.07
C GLU A 80 -9.48 -6.08 -35.96
N LEU A 81 -9.03 -6.02 -34.70
CA LEU A 81 -9.90 -6.25 -33.55
C LEU A 81 -9.61 -5.27 -32.42
N ILE A 82 -10.63 -4.99 -31.61
CA ILE A 82 -10.51 -4.21 -30.37
C ILE A 82 -10.76 -5.14 -29.19
N ALA A 83 -9.72 -5.42 -28.42
CA ALA A 83 -9.78 -6.26 -27.23
C ALA A 83 -9.73 -5.41 -25.95
N ASP A 84 -10.54 -5.79 -24.97
CA ASP A 84 -10.49 -5.24 -23.61
C ASP A 84 -9.59 -6.14 -22.76
N MET A 85 -8.40 -5.63 -22.42
CA MET A 85 -7.33 -6.33 -21.69
C MET A 85 -7.56 -6.25 -20.18
N THR A 86 -8.78 -6.53 -19.73
CA THR A 86 -9.06 -6.67 -18.30
C THR A 86 -8.39 -7.93 -17.77
N VAL A 87 -7.70 -7.82 -16.64
CA VAL A 87 -7.09 -8.95 -15.95
C VAL A 87 -8.10 -10.05 -15.65
N ILE A 88 -7.72 -11.28 -15.98
CA ILE A 88 -8.53 -12.47 -15.74
C ILE A 88 -7.77 -13.40 -14.81
N ASN A 89 -8.40 -13.86 -13.72
CA ASN A 89 -7.84 -14.92 -12.90
C ASN A 89 -7.94 -16.26 -13.68
N PRO A 90 -6.81 -16.88 -14.07
CA PRO A 90 -6.85 -18.14 -14.81
C PRO A 90 -7.25 -19.34 -13.94
N PHE A 91 -7.23 -19.20 -12.61
CA PHE A 91 -7.64 -20.22 -11.63
C PHE A 91 -9.05 -20.01 -11.09
N ASP A 92 -9.85 -19.14 -11.72
CA ASP A 92 -11.21 -18.87 -11.31
C ASP A 92 -12.20 -19.89 -11.90
N PHE A 93 -12.15 -21.11 -11.35
CA PHE A 93 -13.02 -22.22 -11.68
C PHE A 93 -13.12 -23.18 -10.48
N PHE A 94 -14.10 -24.08 -10.52
CA PHE A 94 -14.29 -25.13 -9.53
C PHE A 94 -14.05 -26.49 -10.17
N VAL A 95 -13.43 -27.40 -9.43
CA VAL A 95 -13.28 -28.79 -9.85
C VAL A 95 -14.32 -29.63 -9.11
N GLU A 96 -14.88 -30.63 -9.79
CA GLU A 96 -15.78 -31.59 -9.13
C GLU A 96 -15.02 -32.38 -8.05
N ASP A 97 -15.65 -32.65 -6.90
CA ASP A 97 -15.02 -33.32 -5.75
C ASP A 97 -14.32 -34.64 -6.13
N TRP A 98 -14.88 -35.40 -7.07
CA TRP A 98 -14.33 -36.68 -7.54
C TRP A 98 -13.17 -36.55 -8.53
N ALA A 99 -12.92 -35.34 -9.05
CA ALA A 99 -11.82 -35.00 -9.95
C ALA A 99 -10.81 -34.03 -9.31
N GLU A 100 -11.01 -33.64 -8.04
CA GLU A 100 -10.12 -32.73 -7.30
C GLU A 100 -8.68 -33.25 -7.28
N PHE A 101 -8.50 -34.56 -7.09
CA PHE A 101 -7.21 -35.24 -7.06
C PHE A 101 -6.99 -36.12 -8.30
N PHE A 102 -5.75 -36.18 -8.77
CA PHE A 102 -5.35 -37.07 -9.86
C PHE A 102 -4.82 -38.40 -9.30
N PRO A 103 -5.14 -39.56 -9.92
CA PRO A 103 -5.93 -39.74 -11.14
C PRO A 103 -7.44 -39.77 -10.88
N PHE A 104 -8.20 -39.26 -11.86
CA PHE A 104 -9.65 -39.41 -11.93
C PHE A 104 -10.05 -40.09 -13.24
N ALA A 105 -11.30 -40.55 -13.34
CA ALA A 105 -11.85 -41.15 -14.56
C ALA A 105 -13.11 -40.42 -14.99
N TYR A 106 -13.20 -40.05 -16.28
CA TYR A 106 -14.41 -39.46 -16.83
C TYR A 106 -15.59 -40.47 -16.79
N PRO A 107 -16.83 -40.03 -16.50
CA PRO A 107 -18.02 -40.83 -16.71
C PRO A 107 -18.14 -41.34 -18.16
N ALA A 108 -18.82 -42.48 -18.36
CA ALA A 108 -18.90 -43.13 -19.67
C ALA A 108 -19.47 -42.22 -20.78
N ASP A 109 -20.47 -41.40 -20.46
CA ASP A 109 -21.06 -40.46 -21.41
C ASP A 109 -20.05 -39.37 -21.80
N ASN A 110 -19.35 -38.78 -20.83
CA ASN A 110 -18.27 -37.82 -21.10
C ASN A 110 -17.13 -38.45 -21.92
N GLN A 111 -16.74 -39.70 -21.64
CA GLN A 111 -15.71 -40.37 -22.45
C GLN A 111 -16.11 -40.48 -23.92
N LYS A 112 -17.39 -40.76 -24.19
CA LYS A 112 -17.92 -40.85 -25.56
C LYS A 112 -17.89 -39.50 -26.26
N GLU A 113 -18.26 -38.43 -25.57
CA GLU A 113 -18.25 -37.06 -26.10
C GLU A 113 -16.82 -36.52 -26.28
N LEU A 114 -15.91 -36.89 -25.38
CA LEU A 114 -14.51 -36.45 -25.36
C LEU A 114 -13.59 -37.37 -26.17
N ALA A 115 -14.10 -38.44 -26.79
CA ALA A 115 -13.29 -39.45 -27.46
C ALA A 115 -12.26 -38.87 -28.45
N PRO A 116 -12.58 -37.88 -29.32
CA PRO A 116 -11.60 -37.28 -30.22
C PRO A 116 -10.47 -36.53 -29.50
N TYR A 117 -10.74 -36.04 -28.28
CA TYR A 117 -9.79 -35.28 -27.46
C TYR A 117 -8.97 -36.16 -26.52
N LEU A 118 -9.24 -37.47 -26.50
CA LEU A 118 -8.50 -38.49 -25.75
C LEU A 118 -7.60 -39.35 -26.65
N GLU A 119 -7.64 -39.14 -27.97
CA GLU A 119 -6.88 -39.92 -28.94
C GLU A 119 -5.37 -39.65 -28.81
N CYS A 120 -4.61 -40.70 -28.51
CA CYS A 120 -3.17 -40.67 -28.42
C CYS A 120 -2.52 -41.05 -29.76
N ASP A 121 -1.47 -40.34 -30.14
CA ASP A 121 -0.66 -40.66 -31.32
C ASP A 121 0.31 -41.81 -30.97
N ALA A 122 0.86 -42.45 -32.00
CA ALA A 122 1.95 -43.41 -31.82
C ALA A 122 3.25 -42.64 -31.56
N GLU A 123 3.78 -42.74 -30.33
CA GLU A 123 4.97 -42.02 -29.91
C GLU A 123 6.23 -42.89 -29.84
N GLY A 124 7.41 -42.25 -29.82
CA GLY A 124 8.71 -42.91 -29.80
C GLY A 124 9.36 -43.00 -28.42
N PRO A 125 10.61 -43.51 -28.35
CA PRO A 125 11.30 -43.77 -27.09
C PRO A 125 11.58 -42.52 -26.24
N GLN A 126 11.78 -41.34 -26.84
CA GLN A 126 12.02 -40.12 -26.06
C GLN A 126 10.77 -39.66 -25.34
N PHE A 127 9.61 -39.73 -26.00
CA PHE A 127 8.33 -39.45 -25.38
C PHE A 127 8.02 -40.44 -24.25
N GLU A 128 8.20 -41.74 -24.47
CA GLU A 128 7.98 -42.75 -23.43
C GLU A 128 8.88 -42.53 -22.20
N ALA A 129 10.15 -42.19 -22.42
CA ALA A 129 11.08 -41.88 -21.35
C ALA A 129 10.66 -40.64 -20.56
N PHE A 130 10.23 -39.57 -21.26
CA PHE A 130 9.77 -38.33 -20.63
C PHE A 130 8.46 -38.53 -19.85
N LEU A 131 7.49 -39.26 -20.41
CA LEU A 131 6.25 -39.61 -19.73
C LEU A 131 6.51 -40.48 -18.48
N LYS A 132 7.46 -41.41 -18.55
CA LYS A 132 7.85 -42.24 -17.40
C LYS A 132 8.49 -41.41 -16.29
N ASP A 133 9.37 -40.46 -16.64
CA ASP A 133 9.97 -39.53 -15.69
C ASP A 133 8.90 -38.67 -15.00
N ILE A 134 7.97 -38.11 -15.78
CA ILE A 134 6.84 -37.35 -15.25
C ILE A 134 6.01 -38.20 -14.28
N LYS A 135 5.59 -39.40 -14.69
CA LYS A 135 4.77 -40.30 -13.84
C LYS A 135 5.45 -40.65 -12.52
N ALA A 136 6.79 -40.75 -12.50
CA ALA A 136 7.55 -41.01 -11.28
C ALA A 136 7.60 -39.83 -10.30
N GLN A 137 7.32 -38.61 -10.77
CA GLN A 137 7.40 -37.38 -9.99
C GLN A 137 6.03 -36.84 -9.57
N ILE A 138 4.93 -37.45 -10.03
CA ILE A 138 3.58 -37.09 -9.62
C ILE A 138 3.36 -37.56 -8.17
N PRO A 139 3.11 -36.66 -7.20
CA PRO A 139 2.74 -37.03 -5.84
C PRO A 139 1.39 -37.76 -5.79
N GLU A 140 1.22 -38.70 -4.85
CA GLU A 140 -0.03 -39.47 -4.69
C GLU A 140 -1.25 -38.59 -4.36
N THR A 141 -1.03 -37.42 -3.76
CA THR A 141 -2.09 -36.50 -3.30
C THR A 141 -2.15 -35.20 -4.11
N ILE A 142 -1.64 -35.20 -5.35
CA ILE A 142 -1.68 -33.99 -6.17
C ILE A 142 -3.11 -33.63 -6.58
N THR A 143 -3.46 -32.35 -6.48
CA THR A 143 -4.70 -31.85 -7.07
C THR A 143 -4.59 -31.78 -8.59
N THR A 144 -5.68 -31.96 -9.31
CA THR A 144 -5.70 -31.89 -10.78
C THR A 144 -5.16 -30.55 -11.28
N THR A 145 -5.52 -29.45 -10.63
CA THR A 145 -4.99 -28.11 -10.96
C THR A 145 -3.47 -28.03 -10.82
N ASN A 146 -2.91 -28.54 -9.71
CA ASN A 146 -1.46 -28.55 -9.49
C ASN A 146 -0.73 -29.47 -10.48
N LEU A 147 -1.37 -30.56 -10.91
CA LEU A 147 -0.83 -31.41 -11.98
C LEU A 147 -0.72 -30.64 -13.30
N LEU A 148 -1.76 -29.90 -13.70
CA LEU A 148 -1.74 -29.10 -14.92
C LEU A 148 -0.60 -28.07 -14.89
N VAL A 149 -0.44 -27.35 -13.78
CA VAL A 149 0.65 -26.39 -13.58
C VAL A 149 2.01 -27.07 -13.68
N MET A 150 2.20 -28.19 -12.98
CA MET A 150 3.47 -28.94 -12.98
C MET A 150 3.84 -29.42 -14.39
N LEU A 151 2.90 -30.00 -15.13
CA LEU A 151 3.13 -30.50 -16.49
C LEU A 151 3.45 -29.37 -17.47
N ASN A 152 2.76 -28.25 -17.35
CA ASN A 152 2.99 -27.08 -18.18
C ASN A 152 4.41 -26.52 -17.98
N GLN A 153 4.83 -26.35 -16.72
CA GLN A 153 6.19 -25.91 -16.38
C GLN A 153 7.27 -26.93 -16.79
N LYS A 154 6.98 -28.23 -16.67
CA LYS A 154 7.87 -29.30 -17.14
C LYS A 154 8.16 -29.23 -18.64
N VAL A 155 7.13 -29.00 -19.46
CA VAL A 155 7.30 -28.84 -20.91
C VAL A 155 8.08 -27.56 -21.21
N GLN A 156 7.72 -26.45 -20.57
CA GLN A 156 8.41 -25.16 -20.74
C GLN A 156 9.91 -25.26 -20.42
N ALA A 157 10.27 -25.89 -19.30
CA ALA A 157 11.66 -26.06 -18.89
C ALA A 157 12.44 -27.01 -19.82
N ARG A 158 11.76 -27.95 -20.50
CA ARG A 158 12.39 -28.98 -21.34
C ARG A 158 12.63 -28.53 -22.79
N ILE A 159 11.81 -27.61 -23.30
CA ILE A 159 11.79 -27.21 -24.72
C ILE A 159 12.22 -25.76 -24.87
N ARG A 160 13.36 -25.55 -25.56
CA ARG A 160 13.81 -24.20 -25.91
C ARG A 160 12.93 -23.62 -27.03
N TYR A 161 12.29 -22.49 -26.76
CA TYR A 161 11.45 -21.80 -27.76
C TYR A 161 12.27 -21.30 -28.95
N MET A 162 11.74 -21.46 -30.16
CA MET A 162 12.27 -20.89 -31.40
C MET A 162 11.17 -20.59 -32.41
N ILE A 163 11.34 -19.52 -33.20
CA ILE A 163 10.43 -19.19 -34.31
C ILE A 163 10.70 -20.13 -35.48
N ARG A 164 9.64 -20.67 -36.08
CA ARG A 164 9.70 -21.62 -37.19
C ARG A 164 8.80 -21.20 -38.33
N LEU A 165 9.38 -21.14 -39.53
CA LEU A 165 8.66 -20.83 -40.77
C LEU A 165 8.22 -22.09 -41.53
N GLU A 166 8.73 -23.27 -41.17
CA GLU A 166 8.34 -24.50 -41.85
C GLU A 166 6.85 -24.81 -41.63
N PRO A 167 6.14 -25.39 -42.61
CA PRO A 167 4.75 -25.78 -42.42
C PRO A 167 4.61 -26.98 -41.47
N GLY A 168 3.47 -27.05 -40.77
CA GLY A 168 3.11 -28.18 -39.92
C GLY A 168 3.68 -28.12 -38.49
N VAL A 169 3.18 -29.04 -37.65
CA VAL A 169 3.58 -29.18 -36.24
C VAL A 169 4.55 -30.36 -36.12
N GLN A 170 5.61 -30.22 -35.33
CA GLN A 170 6.50 -31.33 -34.98
C GLN A 170 5.74 -32.38 -34.18
N SER A 171 6.06 -33.67 -34.38
CA SER A 171 5.55 -34.69 -33.46
C SER A 171 6.15 -34.50 -32.06
N PRO A 172 5.50 -35.00 -31.00
CA PRO A 172 6.07 -34.95 -29.65
C PRO A 172 7.45 -35.60 -29.56
N GLU A 173 7.66 -36.75 -30.20
CA GLU A 173 8.98 -37.40 -30.32
C GLU A 173 10.02 -36.48 -30.98
N GLN A 174 9.68 -35.78 -32.06
CA GLN A 174 10.59 -34.85 -32.74
C GLN A 174 10.93 -33.66 -31.84
N THR A 175 9.92 -33.08 -31.20
CA THR A 175 10.06 -31.92 -30.30
C THR A 175 11.00 -32.24 -29.13
N LEU A 176 10.84 -33.42 -28.51
CA LEU A 176 11.70 -33.88 -27.41
C LEU A 176 13.11 -34.22 -27.86
N THR A 177 13.25 -34.84 -29.04
CA THR A 177 14.55 -35.18 -29.65
C THR A 177 15.37 -33.93 -29.96
N LEU A 178 14.73 -32.91 -30.54
CA LEU A 178 15.37 -31.63 -30.84
C LEU A 178 15.58 -30.77 -29.58
N GLY A 179 14.75 -30.96 -28.55
CA GLY A 179 14.72 -30.12 -27.35
C GLY A 179 14.40 -28.65 -27.65
N SER A 180 13.77 -28.37 -28.79
CA SER A 180 13.38 -27.03 -29.22
C SER A 180 12.20 -27.09 -30.17
N GLY A 181 11.38 -26.04 -30.16
CA GLY A 181 10.15 -25.95 -30.95
C GLY A 181 9.50 -24.57 -30.89
N SER A 182 8.51 -24.37 -31.75
CA SER A 182 7.62 -23.19 -31.75
C SER A 182 6.43 -23.41 -30.82
N CYS A 183 5.58 -22.38 -30.63
CA CYS A 183 4.42 -22.46 -29.74
C CYS A 183 3.48 -23.64 -30.05
N ARG A 184 3.21 -23.88 -31.34
CA ARG A 184 2.41 -25.03 -31.81
C ARG A 184 3.04 -26.39 -31.50
N ASP A 185 4.36 -26.50 -31.46
CA ASP A 185 5.06 -27.76 -31.19
C ASP A 185 4.96 -28.10 -29.69
N SER A 186 5.24 -27.11 -28.82
CA SER A 186 5.12 -27.27 -27.37
C SER A 186 3.66 -27.52 -26.94
N ALA A 187 2.69 -26.83 -27.55
CA ALA A 187 1.27 -27.04 -27.28
C ALA A 187 0.83 -28.48 -27.62
N TRP A 188 1.29 -29.01 -28.75
CA TRP A 188 0.96 -30.38 -29.15
C TRP A 188 1.63 -31.44 -28.27
N LEU A 189 2.90 -31.25 -27.91
CA LEU A 189 3.58 -32.10 -26.93
C LEU A 189 2.82 -32.14 -25.58
N LEU A 190 2.40 -30.99 -25.06
CA LEU A 190 1.62 -30.93 -23.82
C LEU A 190 0.26 -31.62 -23.96
N ALA A 191 -0.43 -31.40 -25.08
CA ALA A 191 -1.72 -32.04 -25.37
C ALA A 191 -1.60 -33.56 -25.34
N GLN A 192 -0.59 -34.13 -25.99
CA GLN A 192 -0.36 -35.57 -26.04
C GLN A 192 0.07 -36.15 -24.69
N LEU A 193 0.91 -35.45 -23.92
CA LEU A 193 1.27 -35.87 -22.56
C LEU A 193 0.04 -36.04 -21.67
N LEU A 194 -0.88 -35.08 -21.71
CA LEU A 194 -2.12 -35.11 -20.93
C LEU A 194 -3.06 -36.23 -21.40
N ARG A 195 -3.19 -36.46 -22.71
CA ARG A 195 -3.99 -37.59 -23.24
C ARG A 195 -3.45 -38.93 -22.78
N HIS A 196 -2.14 -39.10 -22.75
CA HIS A 196 -1.49 -40.30 -22.20
C HIS A 196 -1.61 -40.44 -20.67
N LEU A 197 -2.02 -39.38 -19.97
CA LEU A 197 -2.41 -39.39 -18.56
C LEU A 197 -3.94 -39.54 -18.37
N GLY A 198 -4.71 -39.67 -19.45
CA GLY A 198 -6.15 -39.85 -19.42
C GLY A 198 -6.95 -38.55 -19.31
N ILE A 199 -6.34 -37.40 -19.57
CA ILE A 199 -6.99 -36.09 -19.54
C ILE A 199 -7.26 -35.64 -20.99
N ALA A 200 -8.51 -35.31 -21.30
CA ALA A 200 -8.91 -34.88 -22.63
C ALA A 200 -8.34 -33.49 -22.95
N THR A 201 -7.75 -33.32 -24.13
CA THR A 201 -7.15 -32.04 -24.55
C THR A 201 -7.53 -31.60 -25.94
N ARG A 202 -7.61 -30.28 -26.16
CA ARG A 202 -7.77 -29.66 -27.47
C ARG A 202 -6.65 -28.68 -27.75
N PHE A 203 -6.27 -28.62 -29.03
CA PHE A 203 -5.29 -27.67 -29.55
C PHE A 203 -6.01 -26.36 -29.86
N VAL A 204 -5.42 -25.24 -29.44
CA VAL A 204 -5.97 -23.90 -29.66
C VAL A 204 -5.02 -23.10 -30.52
N SER A 205 -5.56 -22.45 -31.55
CA SER A 205 -4.88 -21.42 -32.34
C SER A 205 -5.55 -20.09 -32.09
N GLY A 206 -4.76 -19.07 -31.77
CA GLY A 206 -5.29 -17.76 -31.45
C GLY A 206 -4.30 -16.62 -31.60
N TYR A 207 -4.65 -15.47 -31.03
CA TYR A 207 -3.71 -14.38 -30.80
C TYR A 207 -3.19 -14.42 -29.37
N LEU A 208 -1.92 -14.09 -29.21
CA LEU A 208 -1.35 -13.71 -27.93
C LEU A 208 -1.09 -12.20 -27.96
N ILE A 209 -1.59 -11.50 -26.95
CA ILE A 209 -1.28 -10.10 -26.68
C ILE A 209 -0.50 -10.04 -25.38
N GLN A 210 0.66 -9.40 -25.39
CA GLN A 210 1.42 -9.10 -24.18
C GLN A 210 1.77 -7.63 -24.16
N LEU A 211 1.38 -6.97 -23.07
CA LEU A 211 1.64 -5.56 -22.84
C LEU A 211 2.87 -5.39 -21.95
N VAL A 212 3.60 -4.31 -22.16
CA VAL A 212 4.68 -3.88 -21.25
C VAL A 212 4.06 -3.59 -19.89
N ALA A 213 4.65 -4.18 -18.85
CA ALA A 213 4.27 -3.91 -17.46
C ALA A 213 4.59 -2.46 -17.09
N ASP A 214 3.70 -1.84 -16.30
CA ASP A 214 3.87 -0.46 -15.84
C ASP A 214 5.14 -0.26 -15.00
N GLN A 215 5.56 -1.29 -14.28
CA GLN A 215 6.80 -1.34 -13.53
C GLN A 215 7.51 -2.67 -13.80
N LEU A 216 8.83 -2.59 -13.96
CA LEU A 216 9.66 -3.79 -14.05
C LEU A 216 9.50 -4.62 -12.76
N PRO A 217 9.48 -5.95 -12.82
CA PRO A 217 9.54 -6.77 -11.61
C PRO A 217 10.93 -6.68 -10.96
N LEU A 218 11.02 -6.80 -9.63
CA LEU A 218 12.31 -6.90 -8.93
C LEU A 218 12.95 -8.29 -9.12
N GLU A 219 12.12 -9.32 -9.24
CA GLU A 219 12.50 -10.72 -9.46
C GLU A 219 11.57 -11.36 -10.49
N GLY A 220 12.10 -12.32 -11.25
CA GLY A 220 11.39 -12.98 -12.33
C GLY A 220 11.69 -12.38 -13.71
N PRO A 221 11.06 -12.91 -14.78
CA PRO A 221 11.28 -12.41 -16.13
C PRO A 221 10.68 -11.01 -16.28
N GLU A 222 11.41 -10.10 -16.92
CA GLU A 222 11.02 -8.69 -17.14
C GLU A 222 9.76 -8.50 -18.00
N GLY A 223 9.24 -9.58 -18.61
CA GLY A 223 8.16 -9.51 -19.59
C GLY A 223 8.66 -8.96 -20.94
N PRO A 224 7.74 -8.51 -21.82
CA PRO A 224 8.12 -7.90 -23.08
C PRO A 224 8.63 -6.47 -22.90
N SER A 225 9.61 -6.07 -23.71
CA SER A 225 10.16 -4.69 -23.73
C SER A 225 9.28 -3.70 -24.51
N GLU A 226 8.39 -4.20 -25.36
CA GLU A 226 7.41 -3.42 -26.12
C GLU A 226 6.08 -4.16 -26.18
N ASP A 227 4.97 -3.42 -26.34
CA ASP A 227 3.68 -4.07 -26.53
C ASP A 227 3.73 -4.88 -27.83
N PHE A 228 3.43 -6.17 -27.74
CA PHE A 228 3.50 -7.02 -28.91
C PHE A 228 2.33 -7.98 -29.00
N THR A 229 2.12 -8.46 -30.22
CA THR A 229 1.13 -9.47 -30.49
C THR A 229 1.60 -10.38 -31.61
N ASP A 230 1.26 -11.66 -31.51
CA ASP A 230 1.56 -12.66 -32.52
C ASP A 230 0.43 -13.69 -32.63
N LEU A 231 0.42 -14.44 -33.73
CA LEU A 231 -0.32 -15.70 -33.80
C LEU A 231 0.33 -16.70 -32.85
N HIS A 232 -0.49 -17.30 -32.00
CA HIS A 232 -0.03 -18.19 -30.95
C HIS A 232 -0.84 -19.48 -30.90
N ALA A 233 -0.28 -20.48 -30.24
CA ALA A 233 -0.95 -21.75 -30.01
C ALA A 233 -0.68 -22.25 -28.60
N TRP A 234 -1.71 -22.83 -27.99
CA TRP A 234 -1.67 -23.39 -26.65
C TRP A 234 -2.56 -24.64 -26.53
N CYS A 235 -2.50 -25.30 -25.38
CA CYS A 235 -3.29 -26.50 -25.10
C CYS A 235 -4.40 -26.17 -24.11
N GLU A 236 -5.59 -26.74 -24.29
CA GLU A 236 -6.66 -26.70 -23.30
C GLU A 236 -6.99 -28.11 -22.80
N ALA A 237 -7.05 -28.30 -21.48
CA ALA A 237 -7.44 -29.55 -20.83
C ALA A 237 -8.87 -29.48 -20.30
N TYR A 238 -9.67 -30.53 -20.53
CA TYR A 238 -11.02 -30.61 -19.98
C TYR A 238 -10.99 -31.19 -18.56
N VAL A 239 -11.28 -30.34 -17.57
CA VAL A 239 -11.36 -30.72 -16.16
C VAL A 239 -12.83 -30.70 -15.72
N PRO A 240 -13.36 -31.79 -15.14
CA PRO A 240 -14.74 -31.82 -14.66
C PRO A 240 -15.03 -30.70 -13.65
N GLY A 241 -16.14 -29.99 -13.83
CA GLY A 241 -16.48 -28.77 -13.08
C GLY A 241 -15.89 -27.50 -13.70
N ALA A 242 -14.61 -27.51 -14.04
CA ALA A 242 -13.90 -26.33 -14.54
C ALA A 242 -14.08 -26.09 -16.05
N GLY A 243 -14.37 -27.14 -16.81
CA GLY A 243 -14.44 -27.09 -18.27
C GLY A 243 -13.05 -27.09 -18.92
N TRP A 244 -12.89 -26.36 -20.03
CA TRP A 244 -11.62 -26.28 -20.76
C TRP A 244 -10.68 -25.25 -20.12
N VAL A 245 -9.57 -25.72 -19.55
CA VAL A 245 -8.54 -24.91 -18.88
C VAL A 245 -7.34 -24.73 -19.80
N GLY A 246 -7.01 -23.49 -20.16
CA GLY A 246 -5.91 -23.16 -21.08
C GLY A 246 -4.54 -23.13 -20.41
N MET A 247 -3.55 -23.73 -21.06
CA MET A 247 -2.16 -23.85 -20.62
C MET A 247 -1.21 -23.49 -21.77
N ASP A 248 -0.37 -22.50 -21.54
CA ASP A 248 0.65 -22.08 -22.49
C ASP A 248 2.01 -22.69 -22.12
N ALA A 249 2.36 -23.75 -22.84
CA ALA A 249 3.61 -24.48 -22.65
C ALA A 249 4.87 -23.69 -23.02
N THR A 250 4.74 -22.53 -23.68
CA THR A 250 5.89 -21.66 -23.99
C THR A 250 6.29 -20.79 -22.83
N SER A 251 5.31 -20.28 -22.07
CA SER A 251 5.52 -19.45 -20.88
C SER A 251 5.54 -20.28 -19.59
N GLY A 252 4.93 -21.47 -19.60
CA GLY A 252 4.72 -22.28 -18.40
C GLY A 252 3.57 -21.77 -17.53
N LEU A 253 2.77 -20.83 -18.03
CA LEU A 253 1.64 -20.20 -17.35
C LEU A 253 0.30 -20.69 -17.92
N LEU A 254 -0.77 -20.53 -17.14
CA LEU A 254 -2.13 -20.71 -17.66
C LEU A 254 -2.51 -19.56 -18.60
N ALA A 255 -3.45 -19.81 -19.50
CA ALA A 255 -3.95 -18.82 -20.44
C ALA A 255 -4.75 -17.72 -19.71
N GLY A 256 -4.35 -16.46 -19.90
CA GLY A 256 -4.96 -15.27 -19.30
C GLY A 256 -5.68 -14.39 -20.32
N GLU A 257 -5.86 -13.11 -19.99
CA GLU A 257 -6.55 -12.13 -20.85
C GLU A 257 -5.87 -11.86 -22.19
N GLY A 258 -4.56 -12.11 -22.27
CA GLY A 258 -3.78 -12.01 -23.50
C GLY A 258 -4.06 -13.11 -24.52
N HIS A 259 -4.67 -14.23 -24.11
CA HIS A 259 -4.90 -15.40 -24.97
C HIS A 259 -6.29 -15.34 -25.60
N ILE A 260 -6.37 -14.87 -26.85
CA ILE A 260 -7.63 -14.73 -27.59
C ILE A 260 -7.80 -15.94 -28.53
N PRO A 261 -8.61 -16.95 -28.17
CA PRO A 261 -8.82 -18.12 -29.02
C PRO A 261 -9.53 -17.73 -30.33
N LEU A 262 -9.06 -18.25 -31.45
CA LEU A 262 -9.70 -18.08 -32.76
C LEU A 262 -10.31 -19.42 -33.24
N ALA A 263 -9.56 -20.51 -33.10
CA ALA A 263 -10.01 -21.86 -33.43
C ALA A 263 -9.49 -22.90 -32.44
N VAL A 264 -10.33 -23.90 -32.15
CA VAL A 264 -10.01 -25.05 -31.31
C VAL A 264 -10.28 -26.36 -32.06
N SER A 265 -9.50 -27.39 -31.81
CA SER A 265 -9.65 -28.68 -32.48
C SER A 265 -9.00 -29.82 -31.69
N SER A 266 -9.43 -31.05 -31.90
CA SER A 266 -8.71 -32.24 -31.42
C SER A 266 -7.39 -32.48 -32.17
N LEU A 267 -7.26 -31.97 -33.40
CA LEU A 267 -6.08 -32.09 -34.25
C LEU A 267 -5.54 -30.70 -34.65
N PRO A 268 -4.21 -30.46 -34.62
CA PRO A 268 -3.65 -29.14 -34.93
C PRO A 268 -3.96 -28.66 -36.36
N THR A 269 -4.03 -29.57 -37.33
CA THR A 269 -4.28 -29.25 -38.74
C THR A 269 -5.64 -28.60 -38.99
N ALA A 270 -6.66 -28.97 -38.21
CA ALA A 270 -8.00 -28.40 -38.32
C ALA A 270 -8.15 -27.03 -37.62
N ALA A 271 -7.16 -26.63 -36.81
CA ALA A 271 -7.08 -25.30 -36.21
C ALA A 271 -6.18 -24.32 -36.98
N ALA A 272 -5.71 -24.69 -38.19
CA ALA A 272 -4.83 -23.81 -38.96
C ALA A 272 -5.53 -22.48 -39.31
N PRO A 273 -4.86 -21.32 -39.11
CA PRO A 273 -5.48 -19.99 -39.29
C PRO A 273 -5.99 -19.73 -40.71
N VAL A 274 -5.25 -20.20 -41.73
CA VAL A 274 -5.62 -20.12 -43.14
C VAL A 274 -5.32 -21.46 -43.80
N ILE A 275 -6.32 -22.03 -44.48
CA ILE A 275 -6.18 -23.26 -45.28
C ILE A 275 -6.63 -22.96 -46.71
N GLY A 276 -5.82 -23.33 -47.69
CA GLY A 276 -6.18 -23.19 -49.10
C GLY A 276 -5.09 -23.73 -50.00
N LEU A 277 -5.46 -24.01 -51.25
CA LEU A 277 -4.55 -24.43 -52.30
C LEU A 277 -4.62 -23.43 -53.45
N THR A 278 -3.52 -23.29 -54.17
CA THR A 278 -3.46 -22.55 -55.43
C THR A 278 -2.95 -23.47 -56.54
N SER A 279 -3.17 -23.08 -57.80
CA SER A 279 -2.40 -23.64 -58.90
C SER A 279 -0.90 -23.38 -58.69
N VAL A 280 -0.04 -24.31 -59.13
CA VAL A 280 1.42 -24.24 -58.94
C VAL A 280 2.00 -22.87 -59.31
N CYS A 281 2.64 -22.22 -58.35
CA CYS A 281 3.24 -20.90 -58.46
C CYS A 281 4.42 -20.74 -57.49
N GLN A 282 5.19 -19.66 -57.68
CA GLN A 282 6.05 -19.13 -56.62
C GLN A 282 5.26 -18.05 -55.88
N ALA A 283 5.25 -18.13 -54.55
CA ALA A 283 4.56 -17.18 -53.69
C ALA A 283 5.56 -16.51 -52.75
N GLU A 284 5.45 -15.18 -52.62
CA GLU A 284 6.07 -14.40 -51.58
C GLU A 284 5.02 -14.10 -50.51
N LEU A 285 5.38 -14.31 -49.24
CA LEU A 285 4.53 -14.07 -48.08
C LEU A 285 5.07 -12.87 -47.30
N ASP A 286 4.28 -11.81 -47.25
CA ASP A 286 4.50 -10.67 -46.36
C ASP A 286 3.51 -10.77 -45.19
N PHE A 287 4.03 -10.70 -43.97
CA PHE A 287 3.27 -10.85 -42.75
C PHE A 287 3.66 -9.75 -41.77
N SER A 288 2.66 -9.08 -41.20
CA SER A 288 2.88 -8.07 -40.17
C SER A 288 1.74 -8.10 -39.16
N MET A 289 2.10 -8.00 -37.89
CA MET A 289 1.16 -7.76 -36.81
C MET A 289 1.58 -6.53 -36.03
N GLY A 290 0.61 -5.83 -35.45
CA GLY A 290 0.85 -4.65 -34.63
C GLY A 290 -0.28 -4.45 -33.63
N ILE A 291 0.08 -3.84 -32.51
CA ILE A 291 -0.85 -3.50 -31.44
C ILE A 291 -0.72 -2.02 -31.09
N THR A 292 -1.82 -1.41 -30.67
CA THR A 292 -1.84 -0.02 -30.21
C THR A 292 -2.82 0.09 -29.05
N ARG A 293 -2.37 0.65 -27.92
CA ARG A 293 -3.27 1.05 -26.83
C ARG A 293 -4.12 2.22 -27.31
N ILE A 294 -5.44 2.07 -27.32
CA ILE A 294 -6.37 3.10 -27.81
C ILE A 294 -7.16 3.77 -26.67
N HIS A 295 -7.20 3.12 -25.50
CA HIS A 295 -7.79 3.67 -24.27
C HIS A 295 -7.11 3.04 -23.07
N GLU A 296 -6.75 3.86 -22.08
CA GLU A 296 -6.18 3.40 -20.81
C GLU A 296 -6.93 4.12 -19.69
N ASP A 297 -7.59 3.36 -18.82
CA ASP A 297 -8.09 3.91 -17.58
C ASP A 297 -6.91 4.40 -16.70
N PRO A 298 -7.08 5.46 -15.90
CA PRO A 298 -6.10 5.88 -14.90
C PRO A 298 -5.72 4.72 -13.99
N ARG A 299 -4.41 4.50 -13.77
CA ARG A 299 -3.88 3.40 -12.94
C ARG A 299 -2.88 3.94 -11.94
N VAL A 300 -2.81 3.32 -10.78
CA VAL A 300 -1.89 3.74 -9.71
C VAL A 300 -0.44 3.35 -9.96
N THR A 301 -0.20 2.31 -10.75
CA THR A 301 1.12 1.80 -11.11
C THR A 301 1.86 2.70 -12.11
N LEU A 302 1.10 3.40 -12.96
CA LEU A 302 1.57 4.42 -13.91
C LEU A 302 0.56 5.58 -13.94
N PRO A 303 0.59 6.49 -12.94
CA PRO A 303 -0.49 7.46 -12.72
C PRO A 303 -0.54 8.57 -13.75
N TYR A 304 0.58 8.91 -14.37
CA TYR A 304 0.67 10.06 -15.28
C TYR A 304 1.49 9.72 -16.53
N SER A 305 1.02 10.20 -17.68
CA SER A 305 1.82 10.23 -18.91
C SER A 305 3.01 11.19 -18.78
N ASP A 306 4.03 11.02 -19.63
CA ASP A 306 5.20 11.92 -19.67
C ASP A 306 4.81 13.40 -19.84
N THR A 307 3.76 13.67 -20.61
CA THR A 307 3.26 15.04 -20.84
C THR A 307 2.60 15.64 -19.60
N GLN A 308 1.77 14.86 -18.90
CA GLN A 308 1.17 15.27 -17.63
C GLN A 308 2.25 15.49 -16.57
N TRP A 309 3.20 14.56 -16.44
CA TRP A 309 4.29 14.66 -15.47
C TRP A 309 5.17 15.88 -15.71
N SER A 310 5.50 16.18 -16.97
CA SER A 310 6.24 17.40 -17.33
C SER A 310 5.49 18.67 -16.93
N SER A 311 4.16 18.68 -17.09
CA SER A 311 3.32 19.83 -16.70
C SER A 311 3.22 20.00 -15.19
N ILE A 312 3.11 18.89 -14.44
CA ILE A 312 3.16 18.86 -12.97
C ILE A 312 4.49 19.46 -12.47
N MET A 313 5.61 19.04 -13.05
CA MET A 313 6.93 19.57 -12.70
C MET A 313 7.04 21.08 -12.96
N ALA A 314 6.56 21.54 -14.12
CA ALA A 314 6.56 22.95 -14.47
C ALA A 314 5.70 23.81 -13.52
N LEU A 315 4.52 23.30 -13.09
CA LEU A 315 3.71 23.98 -12.10
C LEU A 315 4.42 24.04 -10.74
N GLY A 316 5.08 22.95 -10.33
CA GLY A 316 5.86 22.93 -9.09
C GLY A 316 6.99 23.97 -9.07
N ASP A 317 7.73 24.12 -10.17
CA ASP A 317 8.76 25.16 -10.30
C ASP A 317 8.17 26.58 -10.24
N LYS A 318 6.99 26.79 -10.82
CA LYS A 318 6.28 28.06 -10.73
C LYS A 318 5.86 28.38 -9.30
N VAL A 319 5.24 27.43 -8.61
CA VAL A 319 4.81 27.59 -7.21
C VAL A 319 6.02 27.87 -6.31
N GLU A 320 7.13 27.18 -6.54
CA GLU A 320 8.40 27.42 -5.84
C GLU A 320 8.90 28.87 -6.03
N SER A 321 8.85 29.39 -7.26
CA SER A 321 9.20 30.79 -7.54
C SER A 321 8.30 31.77 -6.78
N ASP A 322 6.99 31.51 -6.72
CA ASP A 322 6.03 32.36 -6.00
C ASP A 322 6.25 32.31 -4.48
N LEU A 323 6.49 31.12 -3.91
CA LEU A 323 6.78 30.94 -2.48
C LEU A 323 8.06 31.69 -2.07
N LYS A 324 9.10 31.67 -2.92
CA LYS A 324 10.33 32.44 -2.72
C LYS A 324 10.09 33.94 -2.84
N ALA A 325 9.37 34.38 -3.86
CA ALA A 325 9.04 35.79 -4.05
C ALA A 325 8.19 36.36 -2.89
N GLY A 326 7.34 35.52 -2.27
CA GLY A 326 6.53 35.87 -1.12
C GLY A 326 7.23 35.74 0.25
N ASP A 327 8.50 35.33 0.31
CA ASP A 327 9.23 35.03 1.55
C ASP A 327 8.46 34.07 2.50
N VAL A 328 7.83 33.02 1.95
CA VAL A 328 7.04 32.07 2.74
C VAL A 328 7.91 31.19 3.62
N ARG A 329 9.13 30.87 3.18
CA ARG A 329 10.10 29.97 3.86
C ARG A 329 9.54 28.58 4.18
N LEU A 330 8.70 28.06 3.29
CA LEU A 330 8.03 26.77 3.48
C LEU A 330 9.00 25.59 3.32
N THR A 331 9.13 24.79 4.36
CA THR A 331 9.69 23.44 4.29
C THR A 331 8.57 22.41 4.30
N GLN A 332 8.82 21.27 3.67
CA GLN A 332 7.85 20.17 3.58
C GLN A 332 8.51 18.82 3.80
N GLY A 333 8.04 18.08 4.80
CA GLY A 333 8.46 16.71 5.09
C GLY A 333 7.26 15.76 5.10
N GLY A 334 7.47 14.57 5.67
CA GLY A 334 6.39 13.63 5.89
C GLY A 334 6.80 12.42 6.73
N GLU A 335 5.80 11.62 7.06
CA GLU A 335 5.90 10.36 7.77
C GLU A 335 5.35 9.21 6.90
N PRO A 336 5.91 8.96 5.69
CA PRO A 336 5.48 7.87 4.83
C PRO A 336 5.68 6.50 5.49
N THR A 337 4.75 5.59 5.22
CA THR A 337 4.74 4.25 5.79
C THR A 337 4.82 3.18 4.71
N PHE A 338 5.44 2.04 5.04
CA PHE A 338 5.65 0.93 4.12
C PHE A 338 5.37 -0.42 4.78
N VAL A 339 5.00 -1.42 3.98
CA VAL A 339 4.78 -2.81 4.41
C VAL A 339 5.55 -3.81 3.56
N SER A 340 5.73 -5.05 4.05
CA SER A 340 6.38 -6.12 3.28
C SER A 340 5.60 -6.41 1.99
N ALA A 341 6.31 -6.49 0.86
CA ALA A 341 5.75 -6.97 -0.40
C ALA A 341 5.52 -8.49 -0.40
N ASP A 342 6.20 -9.21 0.50
CA ASP A 342 6.32 -10.67 0.47
C ASP A 342 5.36 -11.37 1.44
N ASN A 343 5.08 -10.72 2.56
CA ASN A 343 4.41 -11.32 3.70
C ASN A 343 3.48 -10.28 4.38
N MET A 344 2.52 -9.74 3.63
CA MET A 344 1.56 -8.77 4.18
C MET A 344 0.67 -9.36 5.29
N ASP A 345 0.55 -10.68 5.33
CA ASP A 345 -0.35 -11.43 6.20
C ASP A 345 0.30 -11.75 7.56
N GLY A 346 1.61 -11.54 7.69
CA GLY A 346 2.35 -11.80 8.91
C GLY A 346 1.82 -10.99 10.10
N PRO A 347 1.85 -11.53 11.33
CA PRO A 347 1.42 -10.81 12.53
C PRO A 347 2.10 -9.45 12.71
N GLU A 348 3.40 -9.35 12.39
CA GLU A 348 4.14 -8.09 12.42
C GLU A 348 3.61 -7.04 11.43
N TRP A 349 2.94 -7.41 10.35
CA TRP A 349 2.36 -6.48 9.37
C TRP A 349 0.87 -6.16 9.63
N ASN A 350 0.30 -6.72 10.69
CA ASN A 350 -1.10 -6.54 11.08
C ASN A 350 -1.28 -6.07 12.53
N THR A 351 -0.75 -6.81 13.51
CA THR A 351 -0.98 -6.58 14.95
C THR A 351 0.29 -6.26 15.72
N ASP A 352 1.38 -6.98 15.44
CA ASP A 352 2.57 -6.96 16.28
C ASP A 352 3.45 -5.75 15.92
N ALA A 353 3.99 -5.10 16.95
CA ALA A 353 4.84 -3.92 16.76
C ALA A 353 6.14 -4.28 16.04
N LEU A 354 6.75 -5.43 16.37
CA LEU A 354 8.06 -5.84 15.84
C LEU A 354 8.12 -7.35 15.62
N GLY A 355 8.84 -7.76 14.58
CA GLY A 355 9.30 -9.14 14.39
C GLY A 355 10.62 -9.16 13.61
N GLU A 356 11.17 -10.35 13.38
CA GLU A 356 12.52 -10.53 12.82
C GLU A 356 12.64 -10.03 11.37
N GLU A 357 11.65 -10.34 10.53
CA GLU A 357 11.61 -9.89 9.14
C GLU A 357 11.44 -8.36 9.08
N LYS A 358 10.48 -7.78 9.83
CA LYS A 358 10.31 -6.32 9.90
C LYS A 358 11.58 -5.62 10.39
N TRP A 359 12.24 -6.13 11.43
CA TRP A 359 13.49 -5.56 11.94
C TRP A 359 14.60 -5.57 10.88
N THR A 360 14.72 -6.68 10.13
CA THR A 360 15.71 -6.84 9.06
C THR A 360 15.46 -5.83 7.93
N LYS A 361 14.23 -5.80 7.40
CA LYS A 361 13.85 -4.86 6.32
C LYS A 361 13.99 -3.39 6.75
N ALA A 362 13.64 -3.06 8.00
CA ALA A 362 13.82 -1.72 8.54
C ALA A 362 15.31 -1.31 8.56
N ASN A 363 16.19 -2.19 9.05
CA ASN A 363 17.63 -1.90 9.10
C ASN A 363 18.23 -1.77 7.70
N GLU A 364 17.85 -2.63 6.75
CA GLU A 364 18.26 -2.52 5.35
C GLU A 364 17.82 -1.19 4.73
N LEU A 365 16.55 -0.80 4.95
CA LEU A 365 16.04 0.49 4.49
C LEU A 365 16.82 1.65 5.12
N MET A 366 17.01 1.65 6.44
CA MET A 366 17.78 2.66 7.15
C MET A 366 19.20 2.80 6.58
N GLU A 367 19.90 1.69 6.33
CA GLU A 367 21.25 1.75 5.78
C GLU A 367 21.30 2.37 4.38
N ARG A 368 20.33 2.03 3.52
CA ARG A 368 20.19 2.62 2.18
C ARG A 368 19.91 4.12 2.27
N LEU A 369 18.95 4.51 3.10
CA LEU A 369 18.58 5.91 3.33
C LEU A 369 19.75 6.71 3.92
N ARG A 370 20.52 6.14 4.87
CA ARG A 370 21.75 6.77 5.38
C ARG A 370 22.74 7.00 4.25
N ASN A 371 23.07 5.96 3.48
CA ASN A 371 24.07 6.05 2.42
C ASN A 371 23.68 7.09 1.36
N ARG A 372 22.37 7.28 1.14
CA ARG A 372 21.84 8.23 0.16
C ARG A 372 21.75 9.66 0.67
N PHE A 373 21.16 9.88 1.84
CA PHE A 373 20.81 11.21 2.33
C PHE A 373 21.80 11.79 3.34
N ALA A 374 22.51 10.93 4.07
CA ALA A 374 23.45 11.32 5.11
C ALA A 374 24.70 10.44 5.07
N PRO A 375 25.52 10.53 4.00
CA PRO A 375 26.78 9.78 3.93
C PRO A 375 27.69 10.26 5.07
N GLY A 376 27.95 9.40 6.06
CA GLY A 376 28.62 9.80 7.31
C GLY A 376 27.69 10.10 8.49
N GLY A 377 26.38 9.90 8.34
CA GLY A 377 25.39 10.11 9.39
C GLY A 377 25.56 9.13 10.56
N LEU A 378 25.41 9.67 11.77
CA LEU A 378 25.46 8.93 13.04
C LEU A 378 24.19 8.10 13.19
N VAL A 379 24.33 6.78 13.32
CA VAL A 379 23.23 5.86 13.59
C VAL A 379 23.02 5.76 15.10
N HIS A 380 21.78 5.93 15.55
CA HIS A 380 21.38 5.89 16.95
C HIS A 380 20.06 5.14 17.14
N TYR A 381 20.01 4.22 18.09
CA TYR A 381 18.83 3.41 18.40
C TYR A 381 18.13 3.99 19.64
N GLY A 382 17.05 4.75 19.41
CA GLY A 382 16.27 5.39 20.46
C GLY A 382 15.02 4.60 20.83
N GLN A 383 14.39 5.01 21.94
CA GLN A 383 13.04 4.59 22.28
C GLN A 383 12.02 5.27 21.36
N GLY A 384 11.19 4.47 20.71
CA GLY A 384 10.00 4.90 19.96
C GLY A 384 8.78 5.07 20.86
N LYS A 385 7.60 5.21 20.26
CA LYS A 385 6.33 5.31 21.00
C LYS A 385 6.06 4.00 21.78
N TRP A 386 5.60 4.12 23.02
CA TRP A 386 5.23 3.00 23.88
C TRP A 386 3.75 3.07 24.21
N TYR A 387 2.99 2.01 23.91
CA TYR A 387 1.55 1.97 24.11
C TYR A 387 1.16 1.12 25.32
N PRO A 388 0.05 1.45 26.02
CA PRO A 388 -0.43 0.67 27.16
C PRO A 388 -0.63 -0.81 26.78
N GLY A 389 -0.01 -1.72 27.54
CA GLY A 389 -0.09 -3.18 27.32
C GLY A 389 1.10 -3.79 26.58
N GLU A 390 2.02 -2.99 26.02
CA GLU A 390 3.24 -3.51 25.40
C GLU A 390 4.33 -3.81 26.45
N PRO A 391 4.97 -5.00 26.43
CA PRO A 391 5.97 -5.39 27.43
C PRO A 391 7.31 -4.64 27.29
N LEU A 392 7.61 -4.11 26.10
CA LEU A 392 8.85 -3.39 25.80
C LEU A 392 8.57 -2.16 24.92
N PRO A 393 9.36 -1.08 25.07
CA PRO A 393 9.28 0.06 24.18
C PRO A 393 9.73 -0.30 22.77
N ARG A 394 9.08 0.30 21.76
CA ARG A 394 9.48 0.19 20.36
C ARG A 394 10.84 0.86 20.13
N TRP A 395 11.52 0.49 19.05
CA TRP A 395 12.81 1.09 18.68
C TRP A 395 12.63 2.07 17.54
N ALA A 396 13.18 3.27 17.68
CA ALA A 396 13.29 4.26 16.61
C ALA A 396 14.75 4.31 16.14
N MET A 397 14.99 4.04 14.87
CA MET A 397 16.33 4.02 14.31
C MET A 397 16.62 5.36 13.63
N ASN A 398 17.44 6.17 14.27
CA ASN A 398 17.67 7.54 13.90
C ASN A 398 19.02 7.71 13.20
N ILE A 399 19.05 8.59 12.21
CA ILE A 399 20.26 9.02 11.51
C ILE A 399 20.38 10.52 11.71
N PHE A 400 21.50 10.95 12.31
CA PHE A 400 21.79 12.35 12.59
C PHE A 400 23.00 12.84 11.78
N TRP A 401 22.91 14.04 11.21
CA TRP A 401 24.04 14.67 10.53
C TRP A 401 23.98 16.20 10.66
N ARG A 402 25.15 16.83 10.65
CA ARG A 402 25.26 18.28 10.75
C ARG A 402 24.91 18.94 9.42
N GLU A 403 24.23 20.07 9.49
CA GLU A 403 23.89 20.88 8.31
C GLU A 403 25.14 21.45 7.62
N ASP A 404 26.20 21.74 8.38
CA ASP A 404 27.47 22.23 7.85
C ASP A 404 28.35 21.17 7.15
N GLY A 405 27.87 19.92 7.06
CA GLY A 405 28.58 18.81 6.40
C GLY A 405 29.73 18.21 7.20
N THR A 406 30.02 18.71 8.41
CA THR A 406 31.03 18.10 9.29
C THR A 406 30.50 16.77 9.85
N PRO A 407 31.24 15.65 9.77
CA PRO A 407 30.80 14.40 10.36
C PRO A 407 30.64 14.50 11.88
N LEU A 408 29.57 13.88 12.42
CA LEU A 408 29.46 13.60 13.86
C LEU A 408 30.34 12.42 14.27
N TRP A 409 30.61 11.52 13.31
CA TRP A 409 31.40 10.31 13.47
C TRP A 409 32.16 10.05 12.16
N HIS A 410 33.47 9.84 12.26
CA HIS A 410 34.40 9.69 11.16
C HIS A 410 34.58 8.22 10.74
N ASN A 411 34.70 7.29 11.70
CA ASN A 411 34.98 5.88 11.41
C ASN A 411 33.72 5.00 11.50
N LEU A 412 32.89 5.01 10.46
CA LEU A 412 31.59 4.32 10.44
C LEU A 412 31.66 2.80 10.67
N GLU A 413 32.78 2.14 10.42
CA GLU A 413 32.93 0.70 10.68
C GLU A 413 32.81 0.38 12.18
N LEU A 414 33.16 1.33 13.05
CA LEU A 414 32.96 1.18 14.50
C LEU A 414 31.49 1.29 14.94
N LEU A 415 30.59 1.75 14.07
CA LEU A 415 29.14 1.79 14.30
C LEU A 415 28.38 0.64 13.62
N ARG A 416 29.11 -0.33 13.05
CA ARG A 416 28.55 -1.55 12.42
C ARG A 416 28.99 -2.81 13.16
N PRO A 417 28.70 -2.93 14.47
CA PRO A 417 29.20 -4.05 15.25
C PRO A 417 28.54 -5.35 14.78
N LYS A 418 29.33 -6.40 14.54
CA LYS A 418 28.84 -7.76 14.25
C LYS A 418 28.85 -8.58 15.54
N PRO A 419 27.83 -9.42 15.80
CA PRO A 419 27.82 -10.27 16.98
C PRO A 419 29.05 -11.18 16.98
N SER A 420 29.82 -11.17 18.06
CA SER A 420 30.97 -12.07 18.23
C SER A 420 30.86 -12.79 19.56
N THR A 421 30.74 -14.11 19.50
CA THR A 421 30.74 -14.99 20.68
C THR A 421 32.13 -15.48 21.07
N GLN A 422 33.12 -15.33 20.18
CA GLN A 422 34.48 -15.84 20.38
C GLN A 422 35.37 -14.88 21.19
N ASN A 423 35.14 -13.57 21.06
CA ASN A 423 35.86 -12.51 21.80
C ASN A 423 34.83 -11.46 22.27
N PRO A 424 34.19 -11.65 23.45
CA PRO A 424 33.23 -10.68 23.97
C PRO A 424 33.94 -9.35 24.33
N PRO A 425 33.28 -8.19 24.13
CA PRO A 425 33.85 -6.89 24.50
C PRO A 425 34.19 -6.80 26.00
N ASP A 426 35.37 -6.30 26.34
CA ASP A 426 35.71 -5.95 27.73
C ASP A 426 35.08 -4.60 28.10
N VAL A 427 33.85 -4.68 28.62
CA VAL A 427 33.04 -3.51 28.99
C VAL A 427 33.70 -2.67 30.10
N PHE A 428 34.46 -3.28 31.02
CA PHE A 428 35.12 -2.53 32.09
C PHE A 428 36.33 -1.74 31.57
N ALA A 429 37.15 -2.37 30.72
CA ALA A 429 38.29 -1.69 30.09
C ALA A 429 37.81 -0.50 29.25
N PHE A 430 36.72 -0.68 28.49
CA PHE A 430 36.09 0.40 27.72
C PHE A 430 35.57 1.51 28.63
N ALA A 431 34.81 1.16 29.69
CA ALA A 431 34.27 2.12 30.65
C ALA A 431 35.34 2.94 31.35
N LYS A 432 36.44 2.28 31.75
CA LYS A 432 37.60 2.92 32.37
C LYS A 432 38.25 3.93 31.43
N LEU A 433 38.51 3.53 30.18
CA LEU A 433 39.11 4.40 29.18
C LEU A 433 38.18 5.59 28.84
N LEU A 434 36.87 5.35 28.82
CA LEU A 434 35.87 6.40 28.62
C LEU A 434 35.89 7.43 29.76
N ALA A 435 35.88 6.98 31.01
CA ALA A 435 35.98 7.87 32.17
C ALA A 435 37.27 8.71 32.11
N GLU A 436 38.41 8.10 31.80
CA GLU A 436 39.69 8.79 31.66
C GLU A 436 39.67 9.84 30.53
N CYS A 437 39.06 9.53 29.37
CA CYS A 437 38.93 10.49 28.26
C CYS A 437 37.94 11.63 28.54
N LEU A 438 36.97 11.43 29.44
CA LEU A 438 36.08 12.48 29.95
C LEU A 438 36.73 13.31 31.09
N ALA A 439 38.00 13.06 31.42
CA ALA A 439 38.71 13.63 32.57
C ALA A 439 38.04 13.32 33.93
N LEU A 440 37.40 12.15 34.04
CA LEU A 440 36.77 11.64 35.25
C LEU A 440 37.58 10.49 35.85
N HIS A 441 37.59 10.37 37.18
CA HIS A 441 38.27 9.27 37.84
C HIS A 441 37.47 7.96 37.65
N PRO A 442 38.10 6.83 37.22
CA PRO A 442 37.38 5.56 37.00
C PRO A 442 36.62 5.01 38.22
N GLY A 443 36.97 5.48 39.42
CA GLY A 443 36.25 5.15 40.66
C GLY A 443 34.80 5.65 40.73
N TYR A 444 34.34 6.45 39.76
CA TYR A 444 32.93 6.80 39.60
C TYR A 444 32.11 5.76 38.82
N LEU A 445 32.75 4.73 38.25
CA LEU A 445 32.05 3.63 37.58
C LEU A 445 31.34 2.75 38.60
N ILE A 446 30.04 2.54 38.41
CA ILE A 446 29.21 1.72 39.29
C ILE A 446 28.82 0.45 38.53
N ALA A 447 29.17 -0.72 39.07
CA ALA A 447 28.75 -1.99 38.51
C ALA A 447 27.26 -2.24 38.81
N ALA A 448 26.49 -2.62 37.79
CA ALA A 448 25.07 -2.93 37.90
C ALA A 448 24.80 -4.44 37.80
N TYR A 449 23.78 -4.91 38.52
CA TYR A 449 23.42 -6.31 38.67
C TYR A 449 21.91 -6.53 38.48
N GLU A 450 21.52 -7.73 38.04
CA GLU A 450 20.12 -8.17 38.11
C GLU A 450 19.69 -8.36 39.57
N ASP A 451 18.43 -8.04 39.92
CA ASP A 451 17.91 -8.21 41.29
C ASP A 451 17.50 -9.68 41.57
N PRO A 452 18.26 -10.42 42.42
CA PRO A 452 17.95 -11.81 42.73
C PRO A 452 16.68 -11.98 43.58
N TRP A 453 16.28 -10.98 44.38
CA TRP A 453 15.16 -11.11 45.31
C TRP A 453 13.83 -11.02 44.60
N HIS A 454 13.74 -10.16 43.59
CA HIS A 454 12.55 -10.07 42.75
C HIS A 454 12.34 -11.36 41.94
N ALA A 455 13.43 -11.93 41.41
CA ALA A 455 13.42 -13.22 40.71
C ALA A 455 12.83 -14.35 41.59
N LEU A 456 13.26 -14.42 42.85
CA LEU A 456 12.80 -15.42 43.82
C LEU A 456 11.35 -15.18 44.30
N ASP A 457 10.96 -13.93 44.53
CA ASP A 457 9.59 -13.57 44.90
C ASP A 457 8.60 -13.91 43.77
N ALA A 458 8.94 -13.60 42.52
CA ALA A 458 8.15 -13.96 41.35
C ALA A 458 7.98 -15.48 41.22
N GLU A 459 9.04 -16.27 41.41
CA GLU A 459 8.99 -17.73 41.44
C GLU A 459 8.14 -18.27 42.59
N SER A 460 8.19 -17.66 43.77
CA SER A 460 7.46 -18.11 44.97
C SER A 460 5.94 -17.89 44.91
N ARG A 461 5.47 -17.00 44.04
CA ARG A 461 4.05 -16.66 43.89
C ARG A 461 3.30 -17.60 42.94
N TYR A 462 3.98 -18.56 42.33
CA TYR A 462 3.34 -19.56 41.47
C TYR A 462 2.50 -20.55 42.31
N PRO A 463 1.29 -20.91 41.84
CA PRO A 463 0.47 -21.93 42.49
C PRO A 463 1.18 -23.29 42.53
N GLU A 464 1.15 -23.99 43.67
CA GLU A 464 1.80 -25.31 43.87
C GLU A 464 1.33 -26.40 42.89
N ASN A 465 0.18 -26.21 42.23
CA ASN A 465 -0.46 -27.17 41.33
C ASN A 465 -0.16 -26.93 39.83
N ILE A 466 0.71 -25.96 39.51
CA ILE A 466 1.18 -25.73 38.15
C ILE A 466 2.63 -26.19 38.09
N ASP A 467 2.91 -27.26 37.36
CA ASP A 467 4.29 -27.65 37.07
C ASP A 467 4.90 -26.64 36.09
N PRO A 468 5.93 -25.87 36.50
CA PRO A 468 6.56 -24.89 35.64
C PRO A 468 7.18 -25.51 34.39
N HIS A 469 7.49 -26.82 34.37
CA HIS A 469 8.14 -27.48 33.23
C HIS A 469 7.16 -28.02 32.18
N GLU A 470 5.88 -28.22 32.51
CA GLU A 470 4.93 -28.96 31.65
C GLU A 470 3.83 -28.10 31.00
N HIS A 471 3.67 -26.83 31.38
CA HIS A 471 2.65 -25.93 30.80
C HIS A 471 3.23 -24.63 30.18
N PRO A 472 2.99 -24.37 28.88
CA PRO A 472 3.18 -23.04 28.31
C PRO A 472 1.99 -22.16 28.74
N LEU A 473 2.22 -21.27 29.71
CA LEU A 473 1.29 -20.19 30.01
C LEU A 473 1.49 -19.04 29.01
N GLU A 474 0.44 -18.25 28.80
CA GLU A 474 0.37 -17.18 27.79
C GLU A 474 1.44 -16.08 27.96
N ASP A 475 2.03 -15.91 29.16
CA ASP A 475 3.11 -14.93 29.40
C ASP A 475 4.52 -15.55 29.24
N LEU A 476 4.89 -15.79 27.98
CA LEU A 476 6.21 -16.32 27.57
C LEU A 476 7.39 -15.36 27.85
N ALA A 477 7.14 -14.05 27.95
CA ALA A 477 8.18 -13.03 28.02
C ALA A 477 8.84 -12.99 29.41
N SER A 478 8.02 -12.88 30.46
CA SER A 478 8.47 -12.78 31.86
C SER A 478 9.32 -13.99 32.29
N ARG A 479 8.98 -15.19 31.80
CA ARG A 479 9.75 -16.42 32.08
C ARG A 479 11.08 -16.47 31.32
N ASN A 480 11.11 -16.09 30.05
CA ASN A 480 12.36 -16.07 29.28
C ASN A 480 13.34 -15.06 29.86
N ALA A 481 12.86 -13.89 30.29
CA ALA A 481 13.62 -12.87 31.00
C ALA A 481 14.27 -13.43 32.28
N LEU A 482 13.45 -14.04 33.14
CA LEU A 482 13.89 -14.64 34.41
C LEU A 482 14.88 -15.79 34.20
N ALA A 483 14.60 -16.70 33.25
CA ALA A 483 15.49 -17.80 32.91
C ALA A 483 16.82 -17.31 32.31
N LYS A 484 16.82 -16.24 31.51
CA LYS A 484 18.03 -15.61 30.96
C LYS A 484 18.85 -14.94 32.06
N ALA A 485 18.21 -14.25 33.01
CA ALA A 485 18.86 -13.63 34.17
C ALA A 485 19.50 -14.68 35.11
N ILE A 486 18.81 -15.79 35.37
CA ILE A 486 19.33 -16.90 36.18
C ILE A 486 20.49 -17.61 35.45
N ARG A 487 20.38 -17.87 34.15
CA ARG A 487 21.45 -18.50 33.34
C ARG A 487 22.71 -17.63 33.20
N LYS A 488 22.56 -16.31 33.14
CA LYS A 488 23.67 -15.33 33.13
C LYS A 488 24.31 -15.15 34.52
N GLY A 489 23.74 -15.76 35.57
CA GLY A 489 24.25 -15.64 36.94
C GLY A 489 23.81 -14.34 37.61
N LEU A 490 22.88 -14.44 38.57
CA LEU A 490 22.35 -13.30 39.37
C LEU A 490 23.41 -12.52 40.19
N GLY A 491 24.67 -12.96 40.16
CA GLY A 491 25.81 -12.29 40.82
C GLY A 491 26.83 -11.68 39.85
N GLU A 492 26.65 -11.83 38.53
CA GLU A 492 27.54 -11.28 37.51
C GLU A 492 27.22 -9.81 37.21
N VAL A 493 28.25 -9.08 36.78
CA VAL A 493 28.10 -7.67 36.37
C VAL A 493 27.41 -7.64 35.01
N VAL A 494 26.23 -7.01 34.95
CA VAL A 494 25.49 -6.82 33.69
C VAL A 494 26.14 -5.75 32.82
N GLY A 495 26.62 -4.69 33.47
CA GLY A 495 27.26 -3.55 32.82
C GLY A 495 27.75 -2.51 33.82
N TYR A 496 28.23 -1.39 33.31
CA TYR A 496 28.72 -0.27 34.12
C TYR A 496 27.91 0.99 33.87
N VAL A 497 27.64 1.71 34.95
CA VAL A 497 26.93 2.99 34.97
C VAL A 497 27.92 4.09 35.34
N LEU A 498 27.96 5.15 34.55
CA LEU A 498 28.72 6.36 34.82
C LEU A 498 27.74 7.53 34.98
N PRO A 499 27.43 7.96 36.23
CA PRO A 499 26.67 9.18 36.46
C PRO A 499 27.35 10.36 35.78
N LEU A 500 26.65 11.06 34.89
CA LEU A 500 27.27 12.00 33.97
C LEU A 500 26.36 13.20 33.74
N LYS A 501 26.88 14.40 34.04
CA LYS A 501 26.21 15.69 33.78
C LYS A 501 27.19 16.69 33.19
N PRO A 502 26.80 17.48 32.16
CA PRO A 502 27.63 18.56 31.66
C PRO A 502 27.75 19.71 32.68
N VAL A 503 28.85 20.46 32.59
CA VAL A 503 29.11 21.68 33.38
C VAL A 503 28.98 22.89 32.46
N SER A 504 28.02 23.76 32.79
CA SER A 504 27.41 24.80 31.95
C SER A 504 28.35 25.85 31.31
N ASP A 505 29.62 25.93 31.68
CA ASP A 505 30.52 27.01 31.24
C ASP A 505 31.77 26.56 30.44
N LYS A 506 32.09 25.25 30.31
CA LYS A 506 33.41 24.82 29.77
C LYS A 506 33.47 23.48 29.01
N ARG A 507 32.36 22.89 28.52
CA ARG A 507 32.34 21.52 27.94
C ARG A 507 33.08 20.50 28.83
N ARG A 508 32.91 20.64 30.15
CA ARG A 508 33.47 19.74 31.16
C ARG A 508 32.38 18.82 31.67
N TRP A 509 32.78 17.64 32.13
CA TRP A 509 31.87 16.64 32.66
C TRP A 509 32.02 16.57 34.18
N ARG A 510 30.89 16.42 34.88
CA ARG A 510 30.83 16.14 36.32
C ARG A 510 30.19 14.77 36.53
N SER A 511 30.71 14.04 37.50
CA SER A 511 30.18 12.76 37.96
C SER A 511 30.03 12.77 39.49
N SER A 512 29.23 11.85 40.01
CA SER A 512 29.01 11.66 41.45
C SER A 512 28.91 10.17 41.76
N LEU A 513 29.26 9.76 42.98
CA LEU A 513 28.86 8.43 43.45
C LEU A 513 27.38 8.43 43.79
N TRP A 514 26.65 7.37 43.41
CA TRP A 514 25.28 7.20 43.89
C TRP A 514 25.29 6.64 45.31
N PRO A 515 24.60 7.29 46.28
CA PRO A 515 24.46 6.74 47.63
C PRO A 515 23.40 5.63 47.60
N LEU A 516 23.85 4.43 47.27
CA LEU A 516 23.01 3.24 47.18
C LEU A 516 22.58 2.80 48.58
N ARG A 517 21.28 2.46 48.75
CA ARG A 517 20.79 1.87 50.02
C ARG A 517 21.31 0.47 50.27
N GLN A 518 21.68 -0.24 49.22
CA GLN A 518 22.26 -1.57 49.24
C GLN A 518 23.71 -1.48 48.78
N GLU A 519 24.54 -2.48 49.09
CA GLU A 519 25.97 -2.48 48.71
C GLU A 519 26.20 -2.51 47.19
N ARG A 520 25.17 -2.86 46.39
CA ARG A 520 25.21 -2.99 44.93
C ARG A 520 24.08 -2.21 44.26
N LEU A 521 24.29 -1.83 43.00
CA LEU A 521 23.26 -1.24 42.15
C LEU A 521 22.46 -2.36 41.49
N TYR A 522 21.22 -2.56 41.92
CA TYR A 522 20.30 -3.51 41.30
C TYR A 522 19.38 -2.82 40.30
N LEU A 523 19.23 -3.42 39.14
CA LEU A 523 18.37 -2.92 38.07
C LEU A 523 16.90 -3.21 38.37
N ILE A 524 16.03 -2.31 37.91
CA ILE A 524 14.58 -2.57 37.84
C ILE A 524 14.39 -3.79 36.93
N PRO A 525 13.61 -4.83 37.30
CA PRO A 525 13.40 -6.03 36.47
C PRO A 525 12.83 -5.73 35.07
N GLY A 526 13.24 -6.50 34.05
CA GLY A 526 12.68 -6.42 32.68
C GLY A 526 13.70 -6.72 31.58
N ASP A 527 13.27 -6.76 30.32
CA ASP A 527 14.14 -7.05 29.16
C ASP A 527 14.64 -5.80 28.41
N SER A 528 14.31 -4.61 28.91
CA SER A 528 14.76 -3.34 28.33
C SER A 528 16.27 -3.13 28.52
N PRO A 529 16.89 -2.24 27.72
CA PRO A 529 18.27 -1.79 27.94
C PRO A 529 18.54 -1.37 29.38
N MET A 530 19.75 -1.65 29.89
CA MET A 530 20.14 -1.31 31.25
C MET A 530 19.88 0.17 31.61
N GLY A 531 20.05 1.09 30.66
CA GLY A 531 19.81 2.52 30.85
C GLY A 531 18.37 2.90 31.19
N LEU A 532 17.37 2.13 30.73
CA LEU A 532 15.95 2.32 31.06
C LEU A 532 15.55 1.63 32.38
N ARG A 533 16.44 0.81 32.93
CA ARG A 533 16.21 -0.02 34.12
C ARG A 533 16.93 0.51 35.37
N LEU A 534 17.47 1.74 35.32
CA LEU A 534 18.16 2.35 36.45
C LEU A 534 17.18 2.76 37.55
N PRO A 535 17.40 2.43 38.84
CA PRO A 535 16.51 2.76 39.95
C PRO A 535 16.67 4.23 40.39
N LEU A 536 16.51 5.19 39.48
CA LEU A 536 16.75 6.62 39.73
C LEU A 536 15.89 7.19 40.87
N ALA A 537 14.68 6.64 41.08
CA ALA A 537 13.78 7.02 42.19
C ALA A 537 14.32 6.63 43.58
N SER A 538 15.35 5.78 43.67
CA SER A 538 16.00 5.41 44.93
C SER A 538 17.08 6.40 45.38
N LEU A 539 17.51 7.29 44.49
CA LEU A 539 18.51 8.32 44.76
C LEU A 539 17.95 9.40 45.71
N PRO A 540 18.80 10.14 46.44
CA PRO A 540 18.36 11.19 47.35
C PRO A 540 17.44 12.19 46.65
N TRP A 541 16.31 12.45 47.30
CA TRP A 541 15.33 13.40 46.83
C TRP A 541 15.75 14.82 47.16
N VAL A 542 15.57 15.73 46.20
CA VAL A 542 15.80 17.17 46.35
C VAL A 542 14.46 17.86 46.13
N LEU A 543 14.16 18.90 46.91
CA LEU A 543 12.94 19.69 46.72
C LEU A 543 12.91 20.27 45.29
N PRO A 544 11.75 20.32 44.60
CA PRO A 544 11.67 20.86 43.24
C PRO A 544 12.25 22.28 43.10
N GLU A 545 12.13 23.10 44.15
CA GLU A 545 12.67 24.48 44.21
C GLU A 545 14.20 24.53 44.36
N GLU A 546 14.81 23.43 44.83
CA GLU A 546 16.25 23.29 45.07
C GLU A 546 16.96 22.49 43.96
N MET A 547 16.20 21.89 43.05
CA MET A 547 16.75 21.24 41.86
C MET A 547 17.38 22.30 40.95
N GLU A 548 18.63 22.09 40.54
CA GLU A 548 19.24 22.91 39.48
C GLU A 548 18.34 22.83 38.24
N PRO A 549 17.72 23.95 37.81
CA PRO A 549 16.84 23.91 36.66
C PRO A 549 17.68 23.70 35.39
N ASP A 550 17.48 22.56 34.73
CA ASP A 550 18.06 22.27 33.42
C ASP A 550 17.04 22.72 32.37
N PHE A 551 17.19 23.95 31.91
CA PHE A 551 16.30 24.50 30.89
C PHE A 551 16.77 24.07 29.50
N GLU A 552 15.88 23.39 28.77
CA GLU A 552 16.07 23.20 27.34
C GLU A 552 16.16 24.56 26.63
N ARG A 553 17.08 24.66 25.68
CA ARG A 553 17.34 25.91 24.98
C ARG A 553 16.20 26.25 24.03
N ASP A 554 15.62 27.45 24.16
CA ASP A 554 14.46 27.87 23.37
C ASP A 554 14.77 27.80 21.85
N PRO A 555 13.91 27.16 21.02
CA PRO A 555 14.08 27.13 19.56
C PRO A 555 14.18 28.51 18.89
N PHE A 556 13.70 29.58 19.55
CA PHE A 556 13.78 30.96 19.05
C PHE A 556 15.09 31.68 19.42
N GLU A 557 15.96 31.07 20.22
CA GLU A 557 17.25 31.67 20.61
C GLU A 557 18.31 31.57 19.48
N PRO A 558 19.07 32.65 19.19
CA PRO A 558 20.15 32.62 18.19
C PRO A 558 21.22 31.55 18.47
N ARG A 559 21.73 30.91 17.41
CA ARG A 559 22.74 29.84 17.51
C ARG A 559 24.06 30.27 16.86
N GLU A 560 25.17 30.03 17.55
CA GLU A 560 26.52 30.15 17.00
C GLU A 560 26.92 28.85 16.27
N ALA A 561 27.98 28.91 15.46
CA ALA A 561 28.49 27.73 14.77
C ALA A 561 29.03 26.68 15.76
N LEU A 562 28.80 25.40 15.48
CA LEU A 562 29.31 24.30 16.30
C LEU A 562 30.82 24.17 16.12
N GLU A 563 31.58 24.52 17.15
CA GLU A 563 33.03 24.35 17.15
C GLU A 563 33.44 22.88 17.10
N LYS A 564 34.70 22.62 16.73
CA LYS A 564 35.26 21.27 16.83
C LYS A 564 35.42 20.89 18.31
N PRO A 565 34.93 19.71 18.72
CA PRO A 565 35.12 19.24 20.08
C PRO A 565 36.62 19.02 20.33
N THR A 566 37.15 19.68 21.36
CA THR A 566 38.53 19.52 21.81
C THR A 566 38.53 18.60 23.03
N PRO A 567 39.25 17.47 23.02
CA PRO A 567 39.34 16.62 24.20
C PRO A 567 39.94 17.40 25.37
N GLY A 568 39.33 17.30 26.55
CA GLY A 568 39.88 17.89 27.77
C GLY A 568 41.24 17.27 28.09
N SER A 569 42.28 18.09 28.26
CA SER A 569 43.63 17.64 28.63
C SER A 569 43.91 17.71 30.14
N GLU A 570 42.88 17.94 30.94
CA GLU A 570 43.00 18.09 32.40
C GLU A 570 43.09 16.72 33.08
N LYS A 571 43.85 16.65 34.18
CA LYS A 571 43.95 15.42 34.97
C LYS A 571 42.65 15.20 35.77
N PRO A 572 42.20 13.95 35.93
CA PRO A 572 41.02 13.66 36.74
C PRO A 572 41.17 14.16 38.17
N GLU A 573 40.14 14.83 38.69
CA GLU A 573 40.06 15.12 40.13
C GLU A 573 39.90 13.81 40.94
N PRO A 574 40.38 13.75 42.20
CA PRO A 574 40.16 12.59 43.06
C PRO A 574 38.66 12.38 43.33
N VAL A 575 38.25 11.11 43.52
CA VAL A 575 36.86 10.76 43.85
C VAL A 575 36.45 11.43 45.16
N LYS A 576 35.35 12.18 45.13
CA LYS A 576 34.73 12.80 46.29
C LYS A 576 33.54 11.96 46.76
N ALA A 577 33.40 11.79 48.07
CA ALA A 577 32.18 11.26 48.66
C ALA A 577 31.05 12.31 48.53
N VAL A 578 29.81 11.86 48.35
CA VAL A 578 28.66 12.75 48.28
C VAL A 578 28.18 13.05 49.70
N GLU A 579 28.27 14.32 50.10
CA GLU A 579 27.83 14.79 51.43
C GLU A 579 26.48 15.51 51.37
N ASP A 580 26.13 16.08 50.20
CA ASP A 580 24.88 16.81 49.95
C ASP A 580 24.06 16.13 48.84
N PRO A 581 22.75 15.86 49.05
CA PRO A 581 21.85 15.36 48.01
C PRO A 581 21.89 16.14 46.69
N ARG A 582 22.20 17.44 46.71
CA ARG A 582 22.31 18.32 45.53
C ARG A 582 23.51 17.99 44.64
N GLU A 583 24.51 17.29 45.17
CA GLU A 583 25.70 16.87 44.41
C GLU A 583 25.49 15.55 43.67
N VAL A 584 24.37 14.84 43.92
CA VAL A 584 24.02 13.61 43.22
C VAL A 584 23.58 13.93 41.79
N VAL A 585 24.22 13.27 40.83
CA VAL A 585 23.85 13.36 39.41
C VAL A 585 22.81 12.28 39.09
N HIS A 586 21.61 12.67 38.67
CA HIS A 586 20.51 11.74 38.34
C HIS A 586 20.49 11.26 36.88
N THR A 587 21.44 11.68 36.06
CA THR A 587 21.63 11.25 34.67
C THR A 587 22.85 10.32 34.57
N ALA A 588 22.84 9.34 33.66
CA ALA A 588 23.96 8.42 33.54
C ALA A 588 24.18 7.94 32.11
N LEU A 589 25.46 7.80 31.74
CA LEU A 589 25.88 7.02 30.59
C LEU A 589 26.03 5.56 31.02
N VAL A 590 25.51 4.65 30.21
CA VAL A 590 25.44 3.24 30.54
C VAL A 590 26.13 2.38 29.48
N LEU A 591 26.91 1.41 29.91
CA LEU A 591 27.66 0.47 29.06
C LEU A 591 27.23 -0.96 29.38
N GLU A 592 26.74 -1.67 28.37
CA GLU A 592 26.19 -3.02 28.51
C GLU A 592 26.61 -3.89 27.32
N VAL A 593 26.90 -5.18 27.55
CA VAL A 593 27.11 -6.14 26.46
C VAL A 593 25.84 -6.98 26.27
N ARG A 594 25.18 -6.83 25.11
CA ARG A 594 24.00 -7.62 24.73
C ARG A 594 24.28 -8.34 23.42
N ASP A 595 24.01 -9.65 23.41
CA ASP A 595 24.21 -10.53 22.24
C ASP A 595 25.59 -10.41 21.57
N GLY A 596 26.64 -10.22 22.38
CA GLY A 596 28.03 -10.07 21.93
C GLY A 596 28.37 -8.68 21.35
N LEU A 597 27.49 -7.70 21.48
CA LEU A 597 27.68 -6.31 21.05
C LEU A 597 27.84 -5.39 22.27
N LEU A 598 28.76 -4.42 22.20
CA LEU A 598 28.88 -3.37 23.22
C LEU A 598 27.89 -2.24 22.91
N HIS A 599 26.90 -2.06 23.78
CA HIS A 599 25.93 -0.97 23.72
C HIS A 599 26.38 0.19 24.61
N VAL A 600 26.32 1.41 24.07
CA VAL A 600 26.56 2.65 24.79
C VAL A 600 25.24 3.41 24.83
N PHE A 601 24.60 3.42 25.99
CA PHE A 601 23.34 4.10 26.24
C PHE A 601 23.63 5.53 26.70
N LEU A 602 23.23 6.50 25.87
CA LEU A 602 23.47 7.92 26.04
C LEU A 602 22.51 8.52 27.08
N PRO A 603 22.98 9.41 27.98
CA PRO A 603 22.13 10.16 28.90
C PRO A 603 21.33 11.26 28.18
N PRO A 604 20.24 11.77 28.79
CA PRO A 604 19.57 12.96 28.27
C PRO A 604 20.49 14.18 28.40
N LEU A 605 20.56 15.00 27.36
CA LEU A 605 21.36 16.22 27.31
C LEU A 605 20.49 17.38 26.78
N SER A 606 20.59 18.55 27.41
CA SER A 606 19.80 19.74 27.07
C SER A 606 20.41 20.61 25.97
N GLN A 607 21.72 20.46 25.69
CA GLN A 607 22.45 21.22 24.67
C GLN A 607 23.10 20.32 23.60
N LEU A 608 23.09 20.78 22.34
CA LEU A 608 23.69 20.03 21.23
C LEU A 608 25.22 19.98 21.34
N GLU A 609 25.83 21.04 21.86
CA GLU A 609 27.28 21.16 22.06
C GLU A 609 27.81 20.05 22.97
N ASP A 610 27.08 19.74 24.04
CA ASP A 610 27.44 18.66 24.97
C ASP A 610 27.27 17.28 24.32
N PHE A 611 26.23 17.10 23.50
CA PHE A 611 26.03 15.87 22.73
C PHE A 611 27.17 15.63 21.74
N VAL A 612 27.51 16.64 20.93
CA VAL A 612 28.63 16.55 19.97
C VAL A 612 29.96 16.28 20.68
N GLY A 613 30.18 16.92 21.83
CA GLY A 613 31.35 16.68 22.68
C GLY A 613 31.41 15.23 23.19
N LEU A 614 30.29 14.69 23.67
CA LEU A 614 30.21 13.31 24.17
C LEU A 614 30.46 12.30 23.06
N ILE A 615 29.83 12.46 21.90
CA ILE A 615 30.00 11.56 20.75
C ILE A 615 31.45 11.54 20.28
N ALA A 616 32.13 12.68 20.22
CA ALA A 616 33.54 12.74 19.85
C ALA A 616 34.46 12.01 20.84
N VAL A 617 34.15 12.07 22.14
CA VAL A 617 34.90 11.31 23.16
C VAL A 617 34.64 9.80 23.02
N ILE A 618 33.38 9.39 22.80
CA ILE A 618 33.02 7.99 22.60
C ILE A 618 33.70 7.43 21.34
N GLU A 619 33.73 8.19 20.24
CA GLU A 619 34.45 7.82 19.01
C GLU A 619 35.94 7.58 19.29
N SER A 620 36.61 8.53 19.95
CA SER A 620 38.03 8.40 20.27
C SER A 620 38.32 7.17 21.14
N VAL A 621 37.43 6.83 22.07
CA VAL A 621 37.56 5.64 22.92
C VAL A 621 37.36 4.36 22.10
N ALA A 622 36.35 4.32 21.23
CA ALA A 622 36.11 3.20 20.33
C ALA A 622 37.29 2.94 19.39
N GLU A 623 37.91 4.01 18.87
CA GLU A 623 39.13 3.91 18.05
C GLU A 623 40.33 3.39 18.86
N LYS A 624 40.58 3.93 20.05
CA LYS A 624 41.70 3.48 20.90
C LYS A 624 41.54 2.04 21.35
N ALA A 625 40.31 1.61 21.64
CA ALA A 625 39.98 0.25 22.05
C ALA A 625 39.85 -0.72 20.86
N GLN A 626 39.81 -0.21 19.61
CA GLN A 626 39.48 -0.99 18.41
C GLN A 626 38.19 -1.81 18.59
N GLN A 627 37.20 -1.21 19.26
CA GLN A 627 35.99 -1.89 19.70
C GLN A 627 34.77 -1.25 19.01
N PRO A 628 34.11 -1.94 18.07
CA PRO A 628 32.83 -1.51 17.53
C PRO A 628 31.75 -1.46 18.60
N ILE A 629 30.85 -0.47 18.50
CA ILE A 629 29.80 -0.18 19.47
C ILE A 629 28.45 0.05 18.78
N ARG A 630 27.36 -0.08 19.55
CA ARG A 630 26.02 0.38 19.19
C ARG A 630 25.62 1.54 20.10
N LEU A 631 25.25 2.67 19.50
CA LEU A 631 24.75 3.84 20.23
C LEU A 631 23.24 3.74 20.41
N GLU A 632 22.78 3.94 21.64
CA GLU A 632 21.36 3.90 21.97
C GLU A 632 21.00 4.88 23.10
N GLY A 633 19.72 4.97 23.46
CA GLY A 633 19.26 5.76 24.60
C GLY A 633 18.60 7.07 24.18
N TYR A 634 18.92 8.16 24.88
CA TYR A 634 18.29 9.45 24.64
C TYR A 634 18.86 10.11 23.37
N SER A 635 17.95 10.61 22.53
CA SER A 635 18.31 11.33 21.31
C SER A 635 18.94 12.70 21.63
N PRO A 636 19.73 13.29 20.72
CA PRO A 636 20.20 14.66 20.85
C PRO A 636 19.02 15.64 21.01
N PRO A 637 19.21 16.75 21.74
CA PRO A 637 18.21 17.81 21.81
C PRO A 637 17.95 18.37 20.40
N ARG A 638 16.71 18.78 20.14
CA ARG A 638 16.31 19.38 18.86
C ARG A 638 17.07 20.70 18.65
N ASP A 639 17.74 20.83 17.52
CA ASP A 639 18.51 22.02 17.16
C ASP A 639 18.58 22.14 15.62
N PRO A 640 18.41 23.35 15.05
CA PRO A 640 18.38 23.54 13.58
C PRO A 640 19.70 23.15 12.89
N ARG A 641 20.84 23.16 13.60
CA ARG A 641 22.16 22.79 13.05
C ARG A 641 22.31 21.28 12.81
N LEU A 642 21.33 20.49 13.25
CA LEU A 642 21.32 19.03 13.15
C LEU A 642 20.08 18.53 12.39
N LYS A 643 20.31 17.86 11.25
CA LYS A 643 19.26 17.19 10.48
C LYS A 643 19.08 15.74 10.98
N MET A 644 17.86 15.24 10.88
CA MET A 644 17.47 13.93 11.38
C MET A 644 16.54 13.20 10.40
N LEU A 645 16.80 11.92 10.18
CA LEU A 645 15.89 10.97 9.54
C LEU A 645 15.66 9.81 10.49
N SER A 646 14.43 9.28 10.58
CA SER A 646 14.13 8.13 11.42
C SER A 646 13.40 7.03 10.64
N VAL A 647 13.74 5.78 10.91
CA VAL A 647 13.02 4.59 10.44
C VAL A 647 12.52 3.84 11.67
N THR A 648 11.20 3.77 11.83
CA THR A 648 10.54 3.25 13.02
C THR A 648 9.61 2.09 12.63
N PRO A 649 9.87 0.86 13.13
CA PRO A 649 8.93 -0.24 13.04
C PRO A 649 7.73 0.02 13.96
N ASP A 650 6.60 0.38 13.38
CA ASP A 650 5.33 0.58 14.07
C ASP A 650 4.37 -0.61 13.82
N PRO A 651 3.27 -0.77 14.57
CA PRO A 651 2.28 -1.81 14.36
C PRO A 651 1.77 -1.77 12.95
N GLY A 652 1.92 -2.90 12.28
CA GLY A 652 1.50 -3.08 10.90
C GLY A 652 2.31 -2.38 9.82
N VAL A 653 3.26 -1.50 10.14
CA VAL A 653 4.03 -0.70 9.15
C VAL A 653 5.47 -0.39 9.58
N ILE A 654 6.32 -0.03 8.63
CA ILE A 654 7.56 0.71 8.88
C ILE A 654 7.30 2.18 8.51
N GLU A 655 7.39 3.07 9.48
CA GLU A 655 7.28 4.51 9.30
C GLU A 655 8.65 5.14 9.06
N VAL A 656 8.76 6.01 8.06
CA VAL A 656 9.97 6.78 7.77
C VAL A 656 9.68 8.26 8.01
N ASN A 657 10.27 8.83 9.07
CA ASN A 657 10.23 10.27 9.29
C ASN A 657 11.33 10.91 8.43
N ILE A 658 10.97 11.44 7.26
CA ILE A 658 11.93 12.04 6.34
C ILE A 658 12.20 13.50 6.73
N HIS A 659 13.47 13.89 6.68
CA HIS A 659 13.88 15.26 6.93
C HIS A 659 13.24 16.25 5.93
N PRO A 660 12.80 17.45 6.38
CA PRO A 660 12.08 18.40 5.52
C PRO A 660 12.87 18.86 4.29
N SER A 661 12.17 19.00 3.17
CA SER A 661 12.67 19.56 1.91
C SER A 661 12.41 21.06 1.84
N GLU A 662 13.42 21.81 1.41
CA GLU A 662 13.41 23.28 1.37
C GLU A 662 12.81 23.82 0.06
N ASP A 663 12.81 23.02 -1.00
CA ASP A 663 12.32 23.39 -2.33
C ASP A 663 11.66 22.21 -3.05
N TRP A 664 10.93 22.52 -4.12
CA TRP A 664 10.22 21.54 -4.95
C TRP A 664 11.10 20.44 -5.54
N GLN A 665 12.28 20.77 -6.09
CA GLN A 665 13.15 19.79 -6.75
C GLN A 665 13.76 18.82 -5.74
N THR A 666 14.16 19.34 -4.58
CA THR A 666 14.61 18.54 -3.45
C THR A 666 13.51 17.59 -2.96
N LEU A 667 12.27 18.07 -2.85
CA LEU A 667 11.12 17.24 -2.47
C LEU A 667 10.89 16.10 -3.47
N VAL A 668 10.84 16.43 -4.78
CA VAL A 668 10.67 15.44 -5.86
C VAL A 668 11.76 14.36 -5.80
N SER A 669 13.03 14.78 -5.70
CA SER A 669 14.15 13.87 -5.64
C SER A 669 14.08 12.95 -4.43
N ARG A 670 13.81 13.49 -3.24
CA ARG A 670 13.77 12.71 -1.98
C ARG A 670 12.61 11.73 -1.96
N THR A 671 11.41 12.16 -2.35
CA THR A 671 10.23 11.28 -2.39
C THR A 671 10.45 10.13 -3.36
N ARG A 672 10.94 10.41 -4.59
CA ARG A 672 11.26 9.34 -5.56
C ARG A 672 12.29 8.35 -5.01
N GLN A 673 13.35 8.85 -4.40
CA GLN A 673 14.44 8.04 -3.87
C GLN A 673 14.00 7.17 -2.70
N LEU A 674 13.14 7.68 -1.82
CA LEU A 674 12.58 6.93 -0.71
C LEU A 674 11.73 5.75 -1.20
N TYR A 675 10.82 5.97 -2.14
CA TYR A 675 10.00 4.89 -2.72
C TYR A 675 10.86 3.85 -3.43
N GLU A 676 11.88 4.28 -4.17
CA GLU A 676 12.81 3.35 -4.84
C GLU A 676 13.62 2.52 -3.83
N ASP A 677 14.17 3.14 -2.78
CA ASP A 677 14.92 2.40 -1.76
C ASP A 677 14.02 1.44 -0.96
N ALA A 678 12.79 1.84 -0.63
CA ALA A 678 11.80 0.96 -0.01
C ALA A 678 11.50 -0.24 -0.91
N ARG A 679 11.23 0.01 -2.20
CA ARG A 679 10.98 -1.04 -3.18
C ARG A 679 12.16 -2.01 -3.30
N GLN A 680 13.40 -1.52 -3.34
CA GLN A 680 14.60 -2.37 -3.37
C GLN A 680 14.81 -3.22 -2.11
N THR A 681 14.18 -2.85 -0.98
CA THR A 681 14.12 -3.66 0.26
C THR A 681 12.86 -4.53 0.36
N ARG A 682 12.13 -4.67 -0.76
CA ARG A 682 10.86 -5.40 -0.83
C ARG A 682 9.82 -4.85 0.14
N LEU A 683 9.77 -3.53 0.24
CA LEU A 683 8.75 -2.77 0.96
C LEU A 683 7.91 -1.98 -0.06
N ILE A 684 6.59 -1.96 0.14
CA ILE A 684 5.61 -1.28 -0.72
C ILE A 684 4.75 -0.30 0.08
N ALA A 685 4.16 0.66 -0.62
CA ALA A 685 3.37 1.76 -0.06
C ALA A 685 1.85 1.48 -0.04
N GLU A 686 1.46 0.24 -0.32
CA GLU A 686 0.07 -0.17 -0.54
C GLU A 686 -0.23 -1.52 0.12
N LYS A 687 -1.51 -1.79 0.35
CA LYS A 687 -2.05 -3.08 0.79
C LYS A 687 -3.24 -3.47 -0.08
N PHE A 688 -3.50 -4.76 -0.13
CA PHE A 688 -4.71 -5.29 -0.73
C PHE A 688 -5.60 -5.88 0.35
N MET A 689 -6.91 -5.77 0.18
CA MET A 689 -7.92 -6.42 1.02
C MET A 689 -8.34 -7.75 0.38
N LEU A 690 -8.87 -8.68 1.19
CA LEU A 690 -9.28 -10.02 0.71
C LEU A 690 -10.24 -9.98 -0.48
N ASP A 691 -11.11 -8.97 -0.50
CA ASP A 691 -12.14 -8.74 -1.50
C ASP A 691 -11.62 -8.03 -2.77
N GLY A 692 -10.30 -7.85 -2.84
CA GLY A 692 -9.59 -7.19 -3.92
C GLY A 692 -9.50 -5.68 -3.80
N ARG A 693 -10.04 -5.01 -2.75
CA ARG A 693 -9.85 -3.55 -2.62
C ARG A 693 -8.38 -3.18 -2.48
N HIS A 694 -8.02 -2.06 -3.07
CA HIS A 694 -6.68 -1.48 -3.00
C HIS A 694 -6.70 -0.36 -1.96
N THR A 695 -5.77 -0.36 -1.00
CA THR A 695 -5.66 0.63 0.07
C THR A 695 -4.22 1.06 0.28
N GLY A 696 -4.00 2.13 1.05
CA GLY A 696 -2.69 2.42 1.59
C GLY A 696 -2.26 1.37 2.62
N THR A 697 -1.08 1.55 3.18
CA THR A 697 -0.47 0.66 4.20
C THR A 697 -1.27 0.52 5.51
N GLY A 698 -2.22 1.44 5.77
CA GLY A 698 -2.92 1.61 7.04
C GLY A 698 -2.21 2.52 8.05
N GLY A 699 -0.92 2.84 7.84
CA GLY A 699 -0.11 3.66 8.75
C GLY A 699 -0.19 5.17 8.53
N GLY A 700 -0.97 5.65 7.56
CA GLY A 700 -1.03 7.06 7.16
C GLY A 700 0.23 7.54 6.42
N ASN A 701 0.16 8.74 5.86
CA ASN A 701 1.27 9.50 5.27
C ASN A 701 1.14 10.94 5.76
N HIS A 702 1.45 11.17 7.04
CA HIS A 702 1.31 12.51 7.60
C HIS A 702 2.22 13.48 6.85
N ILE A 703 1.65 14.55 6.32
CA ILE A 703 2.42 15.60 5.63
C ILE A 703 2.77 16.67 6.65
N THR A 704 4.05 16.99 6.76
CA THR A 704 4.53 18.01 7.70
C THR A 704 4.92 19.27 6.95
N LEU A 705 4.44 20.41 7.43
CA LEU A 705 4.67 21.73 6.83
C LEU A 705 5.23 22.68 7.89
N GLY A 706 6.28 23.42 7.57
CA GLY A 706 6.91 24.34 8.53
C GLY A 706 7.92 25.27 7.89
N GLY A 707 8.88 25.74 8.69
CA GLY A 707 10.08 26.46 8.24
C GLY A 707 11.35 25.65 8.51
N ALA A 708 12.51 26.17 8.13
CA ALA A 708 13.80 25.54 8.48
C ALA A 708 14.08 25.62 9.99
N ALA A 709 13.62 26.69 10.63
CA ALA A 709 13.55 26.84 12.08
C ALA A 709 12.14 27.25 12.52
N ALA A 710 11.82 27.07 13.81
CA ALA A 710 10.50 27.42 14.36
C ALA A 710 10.12 28.88 14.10
N ALA A 711 11.08 29.80 14.27
CA ALA A 711 10.90 31.24 14.01
C ALA A 711 10.60 31.57 12.54
N GLU A 712 10.96 30.69 11.61
CA GLU A 712 10.73 30.87 10.17
C GLU A 712 9.43 30.23 9.70
N SER A 713 8.74 29.49 10.56
CA SER A 713 7.50 28.81 10.20
C SER A 713 6.45 29.80 9.66
N PRO A 714 5.92 29.57 8.45
CA PRO A 714 4.92 30.46 7.87
C PRO A 714 3.65 30.53 8.72
N PHE A 715 3.30 29.45 9.44
CA PHE A 715 2.12 29.38 10.30
C PHE A 715 2.28 30.16 11.62
N LEU A 716 3.52 30.34 12.10
CA LEU A 716 3.80 31.13 13.30
C LEU A 716 4.02 32.60 12.97
N ARG A 717 4.68 32.89 11.85
CA ARG A 717 4.82 34.25 11.31
C ARG A 717 3.46 34.81 10.94
N ARG A 718 2.63 34.01 10.28
CA ARG A 718 1.29 34.38 9.81
C ARG A 718 0.22 33.32 10.19
N PRO A 719 -0.35 33.42 11.40
CA PRO A 719 -1.42 32.52 11.86
C PRO A 719 -2.67 32.49 10.96
N ASP A 720 -2.91 33.56 10.20
CA ASP A 720 -4.02 33.63 9.25
C ASP A 720 -3.88 32.62 8.09
N LEU A 721 -2.67 32.11 7.83
CA LEU A 721 -2.45 31.01 6.89
C LEU A 721 -3.11 29.71 7.36
N LEU A 722 -2.93 29.34 8.64
CA LEU A 722 -3.57 28.14 9.20
C LEU A 722 -5.09 28.29 9.23
N VAL A 723 -5.61 29.46 9.60
CA VAL A 723 -7.05 29.75 9.52
C VAL A 723 -7.56 29.61 8.09
N SER A 724 -6.79 30.08 7.10
CA SER A 724 -7.17 29.96 5.70
C SER A 724 -7.27 28.51 5.26
N LEU A 725 -6.31 27.67 5.67
CA LEU A 725 -6.33 26.23 5.41
C LEU A 725 -7.55 25.57 6.06
N ILE A 726 -7.81 25.82 7.34
CA ILE A 726 -8.94 25.22 8.06
C ILE A 726 -10.28 25.64 7.42
N ARG A 727 -10.46 26.93 7.12
CA ARG A 727 -11.66 27.43 6.42
C ARG A 727 -11.85 26.73 5.08
N PHE A 728 -10.78 26.63 4.30
CA PHE A 728 -10.86 26.04 2.97
C PHE A 728 -11.14 24.53 3.03
N TRP A 729 -10.47 23.79 3.90
CA TRP A 729 -10.73 22.36 4.12
C TRP A 729 -12.15 22.10 4.63
N GLN A 730 -12.63 22.92 5.57
CA GLN A 730 -13.98 22.77 6.11
C GLN A 730 -15.03 22.99 5.00
N ARG A 731 -14.81 23.98 4.14
CA ARG A 731 -15.67 24.29 2.99
C ARG A 731 -15.58 23.31 1.83
N HIS A 732 -14.52 22.51 1.74
CA HIS A 732 -14.31 21.54 0.67
C HIS A 732 -14.06 20.13 1.24
N PRO A 733 -15.12 19.40 1.63
CA PRO A 733 -14.99 18.06 2.21
C PRO A 733 -14.19 17.07 1.36
N ALA A 734 -14.11 17.29 0.04
CA ALA A 734 -13.32 16.43 -0.83
C ALA A 734 -11.83 16.40 -0.49
N LEU A 735 -11.27 17.47 0.06
CA LEU A 735 -9.87 17.52 0.49
C LEU A 735 -9.59 16.60 1.68
N SER A 736 -10.59 16.30 2.50
CA SER A 736 -10.48 15.33 3.59
C SER A 736 -10.73 13.91 3.09
N TYR A 737 -11.78 13.71 2.28
CA TYR A 737 -12.25 12.36 1.99
C TYR A 737 -11.54 11.66 0.83
N LEU A 738 -11.09 12.40 -0.20
CA LEU A 738 -10.39 11.78 -1.34
C LEU A 738 -9.07 11.14 -0.92
N PHE A 739 -8.32 11.84 -0.07
CA PHE A 739 -6.95 11.46 0.31
C PHE A 739 -6.88 10.63 1.58
N SER A 740 -8.01 10.37 2.24
CA SER A 740 -8.08 9.61 3.49
C SER A 740 -8.12 8.10 3.32
N GLY A 741 -7.72 7.39 4.38
CA GLY A 741 -7.80 5.93 4.47
C GLY A 741 -9.23 5.43 4.60
N GLN A 742 -9.46 4.12 4.68
CA GLN A 742 -10.82 3.57 4.80
C GLN A 742 -11.52 3.93 6.13
N PHE A 743 -10.73 4.12 7.18
CA PHE A 743 -11.23 4.50 8.50
C PHE A 743 -11.46 6.01 8.56
N ILE A 744 -12.69 6.44 8.25
CA ILE A 744 -13.12 7.83 8.34
C ILE A 744 -14.36 8.01 9.23
N GLY A 745 -14.62 9.26 9.61
CA GLY A 745 -15.78 9.67 10.39
C GLY A 745 -15.43 10.01 11.84
N PRO A 746 -16.44 10.31 12.68
CA PRO A 746 -16.23 10.96 13.98
C PRO A 746 -15.38 10.17 14.99
N THR A 747 -15.28 8.86 14.82
CA THR A 747 -14.53 7.96 15.71
C THR A 747 -13.19 7.50 15.11
N SER A 748 -12.85 7.93 13.89
CA SER A 748 -11.66 7.47 13.17
C SER A 748 -10.37 8.17 13.60
N GLN A 749 -9.25 7.82 12.97
CA GLN A 749 -8.03 8.62 13.04
C GLN A 749 -8.21 9.84 12.14
N ALA A 750 -7.85 11.04 12.60
CA ALA A 750 -7.93 12.29 11.85
C ALA A 750 -9.35 12.70 11.40
N PRO A 751 -10.36 12.78 12.30
CA PRO A 751 -11.68 13.25 11.93
C PRO A 751 -11.65 14.75 11.59
N ARG A 752 -12.60 15.18 10.76
CA ARG A 752 -12.80 16.60 10.49
C ARG A 752 -13.37 17.30 11.72
N VAL A 753 -13.12 18.60 11.81
CA VAL A 753 -13.59 19.43 12.94
C VAL A 753 -15.13 19.45 13.08
N ASP A 754 -15.85 19.20 11.98
CA ASP A 754 -17.33 19.23 11.88
C ASP A 754 -18.01 17.85 11.85
N GLU A 755 -17.29 16.75 12.09
CA GLU A 755 -17.89 15.40 12.11
C GLU A 755 -18.41 14.96 13.48
N ALA A 756 -17.87 15.53 14.56
CA ALA A 756 -18.03 15.03 15.92
C ALA A 756 -19.12 15.74 16.74
N ARG A 757 -18.98 17.06 16.91
CA ARG A 757 -19.86 17.87 17.77
C ARG A 757 -20.52 18.97 16.95
N ASP A 758 -21.83 19.11 17.12
CA ASP A 758 -22.66 20.10 16.41
C ASP A 758 -22.26 21.56 16.70
N ASP A 759 -21.68 21.85 17.88
CA ASP A 759 -21.31 23.21 18.31
C ASP A 759 -19.86 23.61 17.97
N ASN A 760 -19.01 22.66 17.53
CA ASN A 760 -17.58 22.92 17.27
C ASN A 760 -17.35 24.05 16.25
N LEU A 761 -18.14 24.10 15.18
CA LEU A 761 -17.99 25.12 14.14
C LEU A 761 -18.25 26.54 14.67
N TYR A 762 -19.23 26.69 15.56
CA TYR A 762 -19.54 27.99 16.16
C TYR A 762 -18.39 28.48 17.06
N GLU A 763 -17.84 27.61 17.91
CA GLU A 763 -16.69 27.95 18.75
C GLU A 763 -15.42 28.24 17.92
N LEU A 764 -15.25 27.54 16.79
CA LEU A 764 -14.15 27.78 15.85
C LEU A 764 -14.26 29.14 15.16
N GLU A 765 -15.47 29.58 14.79
CA GLU A 765 -15.70 30.94 14.27
C GLU A 765 -15.32 32.01 15.29
N ILE A 766 -15.64 31.81 16.58
CA ILE A 766 -15.21 32.72 17.65
C ILE A 766 -13.69 32.74 17.75
N ALA A 767 -13.02 31.58 17.73
CA ALA A 767 -11.57 31.51 17.76
C ALA A 767 -10.91 32.26 16.60
N PHE A 768 -11.48 32.16 15.38
CA PHE A 768 -11.03 32.94 14.24
C PHE A 768 -11.22 34.45 14.43
N GLN A 769 -12.37 34.89 14.94
CA GLN A 769 -12.60 36.30 15.27
C GLN A 769 -11.59 36.81 16.30
N GLN A 770 -11.29 36.02 17.33
CA GLN A 770 -10.29 36.38 18.33
C GLN A 770 -8.89 36.49 17.72
N LEU A 771 -8.50 35.57 16.84
CA LEU A 771 -7.21 35.63 16.15
C LEU A 771 -7.11 36.89 15.27
N GLU A 772 -8.14 37.16 14.46
CA GLU A 772 -8.20 38.32 13.56
C GLU A 772 -8.25 39.67 14.30
N SER A 773 -8.76 39.70 15.54
CA SER A 773 -8.75 40.91 16.38
C SER A 773 -7.38 41.21 17.04
N HIS A 774 -6.49 40.22 17.10
CA HIS A 774 -5.19 40.33 17.79
C HIS A 774 -3.99 40.29 16.83
N CYS A 775 -4.19 39.87 15.58
CA CYS A 775 -3.18 39.77 14.53
C CYS A 775 -3.70 40.44 13.25
N ASP A 776 -2.88 41.30 12.65
CA ASP A 776 -3.19 41.93 11.36
C ASP A 776 -3.07 40.90 10.22
N ILE A 777 -4.17 40.72 9.47
CA ILE A 777 -4.23 39.72 8.40
C ILE A 777 -3.26 40.12 7.28
N GLY A 778 -2.40 39.19 6.87
CA GLY A 778 -1.41 39.43 5.82
C GLY A 778 -0.04 39.86 6.35
N GLU A 779 0.06 40.21 7.63
CA GLU A 779 1.28 40.74 8.26
C GLU A 779 1.87 39.77 9.29
N GLU A 780 3.17 39.89 9.54
CA GLU A 780 3.83 39.05 10.55
C GLU A 780 3.36 39.41 11.97
N THR A 781 3.10 38.40 12.79
CA THR A 781 2.72 38.60 14.19
C THR A 781 3.92 38.49 15.14
N PRO A 782 4.02 39.37 16.16
CA PRO A 782 4.95 39.18 17.27
C PRO A 782 4.44 38.17 18.32
N LYS A 783 3.25 37.57 18.14
CA LYS A 783 2.60 36.67 19.10
C LYS A 783 2.39 35.26 18.53
N PRO A 784 3.46 34.51 18.22
CA PRO A 784 3.37 33.18 17.59
C PRO A 784 2.61 32.16 18.45
N TRP A 785 2.56 32.33 19.76
CA TRP A 785 1.86 31.44 20.70
C TRP A 785 0.34 31.51 20.63
N LEU A 786 -0.24 32.57 20.04
CA LEU A 786 -1.68 32.81 20.07
C LEU A 786 -2.47 31.77 19.26
N VAL A 787 -1.88 31.29 18.15
CA VAL A 787 -2.49 30.28 17.27
C VAL A 787 -2.80 29.00 18.03
N ASP A 788 -1.88 28.55 18.88
CA ASP A 788 -2.04 27.35 19.69
C ASP A 788 -3.15 27.53 20.75
N ARG A 789 -3.08 28.64 21.50
CA ARG A 789 -4.02 28.91 22.59
C ARG A 789 -5.47 29.02 22.15
N LEU A 790 -5.72 29.47 20.93
CA LEU A 790 -7.07 29.61 20.39
C LEU A 790 -7.58 28.34 19.69
N LEU A 791 -6.70 27.54 19.06
CA LEU A 791 -7.13 26.42 18.22
C LEU A 791 -6.94 25.04 18.83
N ARG A 792 -6.00 24.86 19.78
CA ARG A 792 -5.64 23.54 20.34
C ARG A 792 -6.83 22.74 20.85
N ASN A 793 -7.75 23.38 21.56
CA ASN A 793 -8.90 22.69 22.17
C ASN A 793 -10.08 22.49 21.20
N LEU A 794 -9.96 22.98 19.96
CA LEU A 794 -10.97 22.86 18.91
C LEU A 794 -10.52 21.86 17.82
N LEU A 795 -9.21 21.71 17.64
CA LEU A 795 -8.59 20.72 16.74
C LEU A 795 -8.29 19.42 17.51
N ILE A 796 -9.36 18.73 17.92
CA ILE A 796 -9.32 17.50 18.73
C ILE A 796 -10.32 16.46 18.21
N ASP A 797 -10.08 15.20 18.53
CA ASP A 797 -11.11 14.15 18.38
C ASP A 797 -12.17 14.19 19.50
N MET A 798 -13.17 13.30 19.45
CA MET A 798 -14.22 13.19 20.47
C MET A 798 -13.71 12.88 21.89
N THR A 799 -12.47 12.41 22.04
CA THR A 799 -11.85 12.11 23.34
C THR A 799 -10.98 13.25 23.87
N GLY A 800 -10.84 14.35 23.12
CA GLY A 800 -9.96 15.46 23.44
C GLY A 800 -8.51 15.27 22.99
N ASN A 801 -8.24 14.31 22.10
CA ASN A 801 -6.89 14.02 21.62
C ASN A 801 -6.55 14.89 20.40
N THR A 802 -5.58 15.80 20.57
CA THR A 802 -5.06 16.71 19.53
C THR A 802 -4.30 15.98 18.43
N HIS A 803 -3.55 14.94 18.79
CA HIS A 803 -2.77 14.11 17.87
C HIS A 803 -3.67 13.26 16.95
N ARG A 804 -4.97 13.17 17.25
CA ARG A 804 -5.94 12.47 16.39
C ARG A 804 -6.72 13.40 15.47
N SER A 805 -6.45 14.70 15.44
CA SER A 805 -7.13 15.66 14.54
C SER A 805 -6.57 15.65 13.11
N GLU A 806 -7.37 16.06 12.13
CA GLU A 806 -6.92 16.25 10.73
C GLU A 806 -5.78 17.27 10.62
N PHE A 807 -5.90 18.40 11.32
CA PHE A 807 -4.88 19.44 11.45
C PHE A 807 -4.26 19.39 12.83
N CYS A 808 -3.17 18.64 12.98
CA CYS A 808 -2.48 18.50 14.26
C CYS A 808 -1.46 19.63 14.44
N ILE A 809 -1.62 20.35 15.55
CA ILE A 809 -0.78 21.50 15.93
C ILE A 809 0.13 21.18 17.13
N ASP A 810 0.27 19.91 17.52
CA ASP A 810 1.10 19.52 18.67
C ASP A 810 2.57 19.88 18.49
N LYS A 811 3.06 19.83 17.25
CA LYS A 811 4.43 20.22 16.88
C LYS A 811 4.53 21.70 16.45
N LEU A 812 3.46 22.50 16.58
CA LEU A 812 3.44 23.89 16.13
C LEU A 812 4.02 24.85 17.19
N TYR A 813 3.29 25.09 18.28
CA TYR A 813 3.74 25.92 19.40
C TYR A 813 3.19 25.38 20.73
N SER A 814 3.79 24.33 21.27
CA SER A 814 3.37 23.83 22.59
C SER A 814 3.65 24.86 23.70
N PRO A 815 2.68 25.14 24.59
CA PRO A 815 2.89 26.01 25.72
C PRO A 815 3.65 25.34 26.87
N ASP A 816 3.68 24.00 26.91
CA ASP A 816 4.11 23.23 28.08
C ASP A 816 5.62 23.03 28.16
N SER A 817 6.32 23.05 27.01
CA SER A 817 7.78 22.93 26.95
C SER A 817 8.39 23.71 25.79
N ALA A 818 9.69 24.01 25.89
CA ALA A 818 10.46 24.60 24.78
C ALA A 818 10.62 23.60 23.61
N THR A 819 10.77 22.31 23.91
CA THR A 819 10.88 21.22 22.91
C THR A 819 9.64 21.05 22.02
N GLY A 820 8.45 21.43 22.48
CA GLY A 820 7.22 21.33 21.69
C GLY A 820 6.98 22.52 20.75
N ARG A 821 7.90 23.47 20.65
CA ARG A 821 7.78 24.68 19.78
C ARG A 821 8.55 24.51 18.47
N LEU A 822 8.17 23.51 17.67
CA LEU A 822 8.91 23.17 16.44
C LEU A 822 8.47 23.99 15.21
N GLY A 823 7.33 24.68 15.27
CA GLY A 823 6.79 25.43 14.14
C GLY A 823 6.24 24.55 13.01
N ILE A 824 5.87 23.31 13.31
CA ILE A 824 5.42 22.31 12.32
C ILE A 824 3.91 22.09 12.45
N LEU A 825 3.20 22.22 11.34
CA LEU A 825 1.83 21.76 11.16
C LEU A 825 1.85 20.36 10.56
N GLU A 826 1.03 19.45 11.09
CA GLU A 826 0.89 18.10 10.57
C GLU A 826 -0.51 17.87 10.01
N LEU A 827 -0.59 17.48 8.74
CA LEU A 827 -1.83 17.04 8.10
C LEU A 827 -1.91 15.52 8.20
N ARG A 828 -2.83 15.02 9.03
CA ARG A 828 -2.86 13.61 9.42
C ARG A 828 -3.85 12.74 8.66
N ALA A 829 -4.79 13.36 7.96
CA ALA A 829 -5.83 12.64 7.20
C ALA A 829 -5.33 12.03 5.88
N PHE A 830 -4.06 12.25 5.48
CA PHE A 830 -3.53 11.70 4.24
C PHE A 830 -3.15 10.22 4.41
N GLU A 831 -3.73 9.37 3.57
CA GLU A 831 -3.32 7.99 3.35
C GLU A 831 -2.08 7.94 2.45
N MET A 832 -1.28 6.88 2.62
CA MET A 832 -0.10 6.63 1.81
C MET A 832 -0.48 6.35 0.34
N PRO A 833 0.00 7.16 -0.62
CA PRO A 833 -0.24 6.89 -2.03
C PRO A 833 0.64 5.74 -2.52
N PRO A 834 0.11 4.88 -3.41
CA PRO A 834 0.83 3.72 -3.95
C PRO A 834 2.05 4.10 -4.80
N HIS A 835 2.07 5.32 -5.36
CA HIS A 835 3.14 5.79 -6.25
C HIS A 835 3.69 7.15 -5.84
N TYR A 836 5.02 7.33 -5.97
CA TYR A 836 5.71 8.56 -5.56
C TYR A 836 5.20 9.80 -6.31
N GLN A 837 4.81 9.67 -7.57
CA GLN A 837 4.26 10.79 -8.33
C GLN A 837 2.90 11.24 -7.79
N MET A 838 2.06 10.31 -7.33
CA MET A 838 0.80 10.66 -6.66
C MET A 838 1.10 11.42 -5.36
N SER A 839 2.02 10.91 -4.53
CA SER A 839 2.47 11.62 -3.32
C SER A 839 2.94 13.06 -3.62
N LEU A 840 3.65 13.26 -4.73
CA LEU A 840 4.09 14.59 -5.16
C LEU A 840 2.95 15.48 -5.67
N VAL A 841 1.90 14.94 -6.28
CA VAL A 841 0.72 15.72 -6.68
C VAL A 841 -0.09 16.17 -5.46
N GLN A 842 -0.24 15.34 -4.42
CA GLN A 842 -0.80 15.77 -3.13
C GLN A 842 0.03 16.89 -2.50
N ALA A 843 1.36 16.73 -2.48
CA ALA A 843 2.27 17.74 -2.00
C ALA A 843 2.14 19.06 -2.79
N LEU A 844 2.06 18.98 -4.11
CA LEU A 844 1.92 20.15 -4.98
C LEU A 844 0.60 20.89 -4.74
N LEU A 845 -0.51 20.16 -4.56
CA LEU A 845 -1.81 20.74 -4.22
C LEU A 845 -1.71 21.61 -2.95
N LEU A 846 -1.06 21.08 -1.90
CA LEU A 846 -0.82 21.82 -0.65
C LEU A 846 0.03 23.06 -0.89
N ARG A 847 1.13 22.95 -1.65
CA ARG A 847 2.00 24.10 -1.97
C ARG A 847 1.27 25.18 -2.76
N CYS A 848 0.44 24.81 -3.73
CA CYS A 848 -0.42 25.74 -4.48
C CYS A 848 -1.37 26.49 -3.55
N LEU A 849 -2.03 25.77 -2.63
CA LEU A 849 -2.95 26.36 -1.67
C LEU A 849 -2.23 27.30 -0.69
N ILE A 850 -1.07 26.91 -0.17
CA ILE A 850 -0.25 27.77 0.71
C ILE A 850 0.17 29.03 -0.02
N ALA A 851 0.68 28.92 -1.26
CA ALA A 851 1.08 30.07 -2.06
C ALA A 851 -0.10 31.02 -2.33
N ARG A 852 -1.28 30.46 -2.65
CA ARG A 852 -2.53 31.22 -2.80
C ARG A 852 -2.89 31.95 -1.51
N PHE A 853 -2.97 31.26 -0.38
CA PHE A 853 -3.41 31.84 0.90
C PHE A 853 -2.42 32.82 1.49
N TRP A 854 -1.13 32.62 1.24
CA TRP A 854 -0.11 33.61 1.61
C TRP A 854 -0.36 34.95 0.91
N ARG A 855 -0.65 34.93 -0.39
CA ARG A 855 -0.96 36.13 -1.17
C ARG A 855 -2.35 36.68 -0.87
N THR A 856 -3.33 35.81 -0.68
CA THR A 856 -4.74 36.16 -0.53
C THR A 856 -5.41 35.24 0.49
N PRO A 857 -5.48 35.67 1.77
CA PRO A 857 -6.06 34.86 2.85
C PRO A 857 -7.54 34.53 2.61
N GLU A 858 -7.97 33.35 3.03
CA GLU A 858 -9.35 32.88 2.90
C GLU A 858 -10.23 33.47 4.01
N ARG A 859 -11.30 34.15 3.60
CA ARG A 859 -12.19 34.90 4.49
C ARG A 859 -13.65 34.49 4.39
N ARG A 860 -14.00 33.56 3.49
CA ARG A 860 -15.38 33.06 3.41
C ARG A 860 -15.76 32.35 4.72
N PRO A 861 -17.01 32.47 5.18
CA PRO A 861 -17.47 31.84 6.41
C PRO A 861 -17.46 30.30 6.30
N LEU A 862 -17.53 29.61 7.44
CA LEU A 862 -17.67 28.15 7.48
C LEU A 862 -19.05 27.75 6.91
N VAL A 863 -19.17 26.51 6.44
CA VAL A 863 -20.41 25.96 5.87
C VAL A 863 -20.97 24.89 6.80
N TYR A 864 -22.20 25.07 7.27
CA TYR A 864 -22.90 24.04 8.05
C TYR A 864 -23.45 22.97 7.11
N TRP A 865 -22.68 21.90 6.93
CA TRP A 865 -23.03 20.79 6.04
C TRP A 865 -24.14 19.88 6.60
N ASP A 866 -24.30 19.83 7.92
CA ASP A 866 -25.21 18.92 8.60
C ASP A 866 -25.12 17.48 8.05
N THR A 867 -26.25 16.81 7.83
CA THR A 867 -26.29 15.46 7.28
C THR A 867 -25.82 15.37 5.82
N ALA A 868 -25.70 16.50 5.10
CA ALA A 868 -25.21 16.49 3.73
C ALA A 868 -23.73 16.05 3.65
N LEU A 869 -22.97 16.22 4.74
CA LEU A 869 -21.59 15.73 4.85
C LEU A 869 -21.52 14.21 4.63
N HIS A 870 -22.34 13.44 5.36
CA HIS A 870 -22.40 11.98 5.28
C HIS A 870 -23.38 11.42 4.23
N ASP A 871 -24.11 12.29 3.53
CA ASP A 871 -24.97 11.89 2.40
C ASP A 871 -24.27 12.10 1.05
N ARG A 872 -23.87 13.34 0.76
CA ARG A 872 -23.28 13.73 -0.53
C ARG A 872 -21.80 13.40 -0.61
N PHE A 873 -21.01 13.87 0.35
CA PHE A 873 -19.55 13.76 0.30
C PHE A 873 -19.01 12.39 0.69
N MET A 874 -19.89 11.40 0.82
CA MET A 874 -19.54 9.98 0.84
C MET A 874 -19.52 9.37 -0.57
N LEU A 875 -20.06 10.09 -1.57
CA LEU A 875 -20.20 9.62 -2.94
C LEU A 875 -19.16 10.25 -3.88
N PRO A 876 -18.51 9.45 -4.76
CA PRO A 876 -17.48 9.89 -5.70
C PRO A 876 -17.86 11.13 -6.52
N HIS A 877 -19.09 11.23 -7.03
CA HIS A 877 -19.51 12.35 -7.87
C HIS A 877 -19.45 13.70 -7.17
N PHE A 878 -19.90 13.77 -5.92
CA PHE A 878 -19.90 15.03 -5.17
C PHE A 878 -18.48 15.40 -4.72
N ILE A 879 -17.64 14.41 -4.44
CA ILE A 879 -16.21 14.60 -4.19
C ILE A 879 -15.51 15.18 -5.43
N GLU A 880 -15.75 14.59 -6.60
CA GLU A 880 -15.22 15.05 -7.87
C GLU A 880 -15.69 16.47 -8.21
N SER A 881 -16.99 16.76 -8.00
CA SER A 881 -17.57 18.09 -8.23
C SER A 881 -16.95 19.15 -7.32
N ASP A 882 -16.73 18.84 -6.05
CA ASP A 882 -16.12 19.76 -5.09
C ASP A 882 -14.63 20.00 -5.41
N LEU A 883 -13.91 18.98 -5.85
CA LEU A 883 -12.52 19.14 -6.33
C LEU A 883 -12.41 20.00 -7.58
N ARG A 884 -13.38 19.90 -8.51
CA ARG A 884 -13.43 20.81 -9.67
C ARG A 884 -13.52 22.27 -9.23
N GLU A 885 -14.26 22.56 -8.16
CA GLU A 885 -14.32 23.91 -7.59
C GLU A 885 -12.96 24.34 -7.03
N VAL A 886 -12.29 23.47 -6.25
CA VAL A 886 -10.94 23.72 -5.73
C VAL A 886 -9.94 24.00 -6.86
N ILE A 887 -9.94 23.18 -7.91
CA ILE A 887 -9.04 23.32 -9.06
C ILE A 887 -9.35 24.60 -9.84
N SER A 888 -10.62 24.91 -10.05
CA SER A 888 -11.05 26.16 -10.69
C SER A 888 -10.52 27.39 -9.93
N GLU A 889 -10.61 27.38 -8.59
CA GLU A 889 -10.08 28.45 -7.76
C GLU A 889 -8.55 28.58 -7.84
N LEU A 890 -7.83 27.45 -7.91
CA LEU A 890 -6.37 27.46 -8.11
C LEU A 890 -5.99 28.03 -9.48
N ARG A 891 -6.70 27.64 -10.55
CA ARG A 891 -6.51 28.18 -11.91
C ARG A 891 -6.75 29.69 -11.97
N LEU A 892 -7.84 30.15 -11.35
CA LEU A 892 -8.14 31.58 -11.21
C LEU A 892 -7.05 32.33 -10.40
N SER A 893 -6.41 31.65 -9.46
CA SER A 893 -5.28 32.18 -8.69
C SER A 893 -3.95 32.13 -9.44
N GLY A 894 -3.93 31.65 -10.68
CA GLY A 894 -2.75 31.54 -11.53
C GLY A 894 -2.00 30.22 -11.42
N TYR A 895 -2.54 29.20 -10.75
CA TYR A 895 -1.95 27.86 -10.67
C TYR A 895 -2.71 26.92 -11.61
N ASP A 896 -2.12 26.61 -12.76
CA ASP A 896 -2.74 25.78 -13.80
C ASP A 896 -2.69 24.29 -13.42
N PHE A 897 -3.43 23.94 -12.38
CA PHE A 897 -3.55 22.57 -11.90
C PHE A 897 -4.57 21.83 -12.78
N ASP A 898 -4.20 20.67 -13.33
CA ASP A 898 -5.12 19.89 -14.17
C ASP A 898 -6.03 18.99 -13.33
N GLU A 899 -7.31 18.93 -13.69
CA GLU A 899 -8.27 18.01 -13.10
C GLU A 899 -7.87 16.56 -13.36
N SER A 900 -7.31 16.27 -14.54
CA SER A 900 -6.91 14.92 -14.91
C SER A 900 -5.83 14.35 -13.97
N TRP A 901 -5.11 15.21 -13.22
CA TRP A 901 -4.08 14.78 -12.28
C TRP A 901 -4.66 14.13 -11.01
N LEU A 902 -5.95 14.33 -10.73
CA LEU A 902 -6.65 13.72 -9.61
C LEU A 902 -7.36 12.41 -9.97
N GLU A 903 -7.49 12.08 -11.25
CA GLU A 903 -8.14 10.85 -11.71
C GLU A 903 -7.53 9.56 -11.11
N PRO A 904 -6.19 9.41 -10.97
CA PRO A 904 -5.62 8.24 -10.30
C PRO A 904 -6.05 8.10 -8.84
N PHE A 905 -6.26 9.22 -8.13
CA PHE A 905 -6.77 9.19 -6.75
C PHE A 905 -8.24 8.80 -6.71
N MET A 906 -9.03 9.28 -7.67
CA MET A 906 -10.44 8.90 -7.78
C MET A 906 -10.58 7.40 -8.03
N GLU A 907 -9.77 6.82 -8.91
CA GLU A 907 -9.83 5.37 -9.18
C GLU A 907 -9.25 4.54 -8.02
N PHE A 908 -8.23 5.04 -7.32
CA PHE A 908 -7.69 4.41 -6.12
C PHE A 908 -8.71 4.39 -4.97
N ARG A 909 -9.35 5.53 -4.69
CA ARG A 909 -10.30 5.69 -3.58
C ARG A 909 -11.67 5.10 -3.88
N PHE A 910 -12.12 5.23 -5.13
CA PHE A 910 -13.47 4.87 -5.58
C PHE A 910 -13.43 3.93 -6.80
N PRO A 911 -12.80 2.75 -6.67
CA PRO A 911 -12.62 1.84 -7.79
C PRO A 911 -13.96 1.47 -8.42
N ARG A 912 -13.98 1.39 -9.76
CA ARG A 912 -15.16 0.96 -10.51
C ARG A 912 -15.30 -0.56 -10.47
N HIS A 913 -16.50 -1.04 -10.14
CA HIS A 913 -16.84 -2.47 -10.17
C HIS A 913 -17.25 -2.93 -11.58
N GLY A 914 -18.06 -2.12 -12.27
CA GLY A 914 -18.52 -2.47 -13.60
C GLY A 914 -19.48 -1.45 -14.20
N THR A 915 -19.86 -1.70 -15.46
CA THR A 915 -20.76 -0.84 -16.24
C THR A 915 -21.59 -1.71 -17.17
N ILE A 916 -22.87 -1.38 -17.33
CA ILE A 916 -23.76 -1.97 -18.33
C ILE A 916 -24.37 -0.86 -19.19
N ALA A 917 -24.75 -1.19 -20.41
CA ALA A 917 -25.53 -0.33 -21.29
C ALA A 917 -26.80 -1.06 -21.74
N VAL A 918 -27.96 -0.47 -21.48
CA VAL A 918 -29.28 -1.04 -21.77
C VAL A 918 -30.18 0.04 -22.36
N ASP A 919 -30.71 -0.17 -23.56
CA ASP A 919 -31.61 0.78 -24.25
C ASP A 919 -31.10 2.24 -24.29
N GLY A 920 -29.78 2.41 -24.51
CA GLY A 920 -29.13 3.74 -24.52
C GLY A 920 -28.92 4.37 -23.14
N ILE A 921 -29.22 3.64 -22.06
CA ILE A 921 -28.96 4.04 -20.68
C ILE A 921 -27.71 3.31 -20.19
N GLU A 922 -26.69 4.07 -19.78
CA GLU A 922 -25.47 3.50 -19.19
C GLU A 922 -25.58 3.56 -17.66
N LEU A 923 -25.38 2.42 -16.99
CA LEU A 923 -25.38 2.33 -15.53
C LEU A 923 -24.02 1.81 -15.05
N SER A 924 -23.38 2.57 -14.16
CA SER A 924 -22.06 2.25 -13.60
C SER A 924 -22.11 2.19 -12.07
N LEU A 925 -21.36 1.24 -11.51
CA LEU A 925 -21.23 1.03 -10.06
C LEU A 925 -19.80 1.31 -9.61
N ARG A 926 -19.65 2.20 -8.64
CA ARG A 926 -18.37 2.51 -7.97
C ARG A 926 -18.47 2.26 -6.48
N GLN A 927 -17.35 1.85 -5.88
CA GLN A 927 -17.21 1.88 -4.42
C GLN A 927 -17.41 3.33 -3.95
N ALA A 928 -18.15 3.50 -2.86
CA ALA A 928 -18.29 4.77 -2.17
C ALA A 928 -17.75 4.65 -0.74
N ILE A 929 -17.61 5.79 -0.06
CA ILE A 929 -17.12 5.83 1.31
C ILE A 929 -18.26 5.50 2.27
N GLU A 930 -17.96 4.76 3.33
CA GLU A 930 -18.86 4.53 4.45
C GLU A 930 -18.09 4.66 5.77
N PRO A 931 -18.48 5.57 6.66
CA PRO A 931 -17.79 5.72 7.95
C PRO A 931 -18.10 4.53 8.85
N TRP A 932 -17.06 3.91 9.40
CA TRP A 932 -17.20 2.82 10.36
C TRP A 932 -17.19 3.34 11.79
N HIS A 933 -18.29 3.10 12.49
CA HIS A 933 -18.45 3.57 13.85
C HIS A 933 -17.81 2.62 14.87
N VAL A 934 -17.12 3.20 15.84
CA VAL A 934 -16.72 2.49 17.05
C VAL A 934 -17.96 2.27 17.92
N LEU A 935 -18.19 1.02 18.32
CA LEU A 935 -19.33 0.60 19.14
C LEU A 935 -19.08 0.85 20.63
N GLY A 936 -20.09 0.51 21.45
CA GLY A 936 -19.99 0.56 22.91
C GLY A 936 -18.89 -0.34 23.46
N GLU A 937 -18.49 -0.10 24.71
CA GLU A 937 -17.47 -0.88 25.40
C GLU A 937 -17.94 -2.31 25.68
N GLU A 938 -17.05 -3.27 25.42
CA GLU A 938 -17.23 -4.68 25.72
C GLU A 938 -16.15 -5.14 26.70
N VAL A 939 -16.52 -6.00 27.66
CA VAL A 939 -15.56 -6.59 28.60
C VAL A 939 -14.83 -7.75 27.91
N SER A 940 -13.52 -7.64 27.78
CA SER A 940 -12.63 -8.69 27.31
C SER A 940 -11.79 -9.25 28.47
N GLY A 941 -11.15 -10.41 28.27
CA GLY A 941 -10.33 -11.07 29.29
C GLY A 941 -9.17 -10.23 29.84
N GLY A 942 -8.77 -9.17 29.14
CA GLY A 942 -7.68 -8.25 29.52
C GLY A 942 -8.10 -6.78 29.74
N GLY A 943 -9.38 -6.43 29.67
CA GLY A 943 -9.84 -5.04 29.86
C GLY A 943 -11.14 -4.71 29.12
N THR A 944 -11.37 -3.42 28.84
CA THR A 944 -12.47 -2.95 27.98
C THR A 944 -11.98 -2.75 26.55
N ALA A 945 -12.61 -3.40 25.58
CA ALA A 945 -12.36 -3.19 24.15
C ALA A 945 -13.56 -2.49 23.50
N ARG A 946 -13.35 -1.85 22.35
CA ARG A 946 -14.45 -1.31 21.53
C ARG A 946 -14.34 -1.88 20.13
N TYR A 947 -15.43 -2.47 19.65
CA TYR A 947 -15.50 -3.06 18.33
C TYR A 947 -15.77 -1.99 17.25
N VAL A 948 -15.21 -2.15 16.05
CA VAL A 948 -15.50 -1.26 14.91
C VAL A 948 -16.49 -1.96 13.99
N ASP A 949 -17.65 -1.35 13.74
CA ASP A 949 -18.67 -1.92 12.86
C ASP A 949 -18.32 -1.71 11.38
N SER A 950 -17.61 -2.70 10.81
CA SER A 950 -17.28 -2.78 9.38
C SER A 950 -18.30 -3.59 8.56
N SER A 951 -19.50 -3.85 9.11
CA SER A 951 -20.54 -4.64 8.44
C SER A 951 -21.30 -3.89 7.34
N VAL A 952 -21.14 -2.57 7.29
CA VAL A 952 -21.89 -1.67 6.41
C VAL A 952 -20.98 -1.18 5.30
N GLU A 953 -21.49 -1.21 4.08
CA GLU A 953 -20.82 -0.69 2.90
C GLU A 953 -21.74 0.24 2.11
N ARG A 954 -21.14 1.00 1.19
CA ARG A 954 -21.83 1.92 0.31
C ARG A 954 -21.31 1.82 -1.12
N LEU A 955 -22.24 1.86 -2.09
CA LEU A 955 -21.94 2.02 -3.50
C LEU A 955 -22.52 3.34 -4.02
N GLU A 956 -21.84 3.95 -4.98
CA GLU A 956 -22.45 4.96 -5.85
C GLU A 956 -22.91 4.30 -7.15
N ILE A 957 -24.12 4.67 -7.55
CA ILE A 957 -24.69 4.36 -8.84
C ILE A 957 -24.70 5.66 -9.64
N ARG A 958 -24.05 5.65 -10.80
CA ARG A 958 -24.14 6.72 -11.78
C ARG A 958 -24.82 6.20 -13.03
N VAL A 959 -25.79 6.96 -13.52
CA VAL A 959 -26.57 6.62 -14.71
C VAL A 959 -26.52 7.75 -15.71
N ASP A 960 -26.28 7.41 -16.98
CA ASP A 960 -26.28 8.33 -18.12
C ASP A 960 -27.38 7.94 -19.12
N GLY A 961 -27.93 8.90 -19.86
CA GLY A 961 -29.01 8.69 -20.83
C GLY A 961 -30.41 8.42 -20.24
N LEU A 962 -30.62 8.58 -18.93
CA LEU A 962 -31.88 8.24 -18.27
C LEU A 962 -32.99 9.28 -18.51
N LEU A 963 -34.11 8.85 -19.07
CA LEU A 963 -35.35 9.64 -19.17
C LEU A 963 -36.15 9.57 -17.87
N SER A 964 -35.95 10.52 -16.95
CA SER A 964 -36.55 10.52 -15.60
C SER A 964 -38.09 10.45 -15.55
N HIS A 965 -38.81 10.83 -16.61
CA HIS A 965 -40.26 10.71 -16.68
C HIS A 965 -40.73 9.28 -17.01
N ARG A 966 -39.87 8.46 -17.65
CA ARG A 966 -40.19 7.10 -18.11
C ARG A 966 -39.48 6.02 -17.30
N HIS A 967 -38.23 6.26 -16.93
CA HIS A 967 -37.37 5.26 -16.30
C HIS A 967 -37.11 5.61 -14.82
N ASP A 968 -36.93 4.57 -14.01
CA ASP A 968 -36.35 4.62 -12.67
C ASP A 968 -35.23 3.57 -12.59
N VAL A 969 -34.40 3.64 -11.54
CA VAL A 969 -33.43 2.58 -11.21
C VAL A 969 -33.82 1.99 -9.88
N LEU A 970 -33.85 0.65 -9.82
CA LEU A 970 -34.17 -0.08 -8.60
C LEU A 970 -32.94 -0.77 -8.04
N CYS A 971 -32.86 -0.90 -6.73
CA CYS A 971 -31.93 -1.80 -6.03
C CYS A 971 -32.74 -2.77 -5.17
N ASN A 972 -32.60 -4.08 -5.38
CA ASN A 972 -33.39 -5.12 -4.71
C ASN A 972 -34.91 -4.86 -4.78
N GLY A 973 -35.36 -4.20 -5.85
CA GLY A 973 -36.76 -3.81 -6.06
C GLY A 973 -37.25 -2.54 -5.37
N ARG A 974 -36.37 -1.82 -4.67
CA ARG A 974 -36.67 -0.51 -4.08
C ARG A 974 -36.15 0.59 -4.98
N LYS A 975 -36.91 1.67 -5.10
CA LYS A 975 -36.56 2.81 -5.95
C LYS A 975 -35.35 3.56 -5.38
N ILE A 976 -34.32 3.74 -6.21
CA ILE A 976 -33.14 4.52 -5.84
C ILE A 976 -33.47 6.03 -5.96
N PRO A 977 -33.10 6.87 -4.97
CA PRO A 977 -33.36 8.30 -5.00
C PRO A 977 -32.36 9.04 -5.91
N LEU A 978 -32.51 8.84 -7.22
CA LEU A 978 -31.66 9.47 -8.22
C LEU A 978 -31.65 11.00 -8.10
N HIS A 979 -30.45 11.55 -7.98
CA HIS A 979 -30.17 12.98 -7.90
C HIS A 979 -29.51 13.46 -9.20
N PRO A 980 -29.97 14.56 -9.82
CA PRO A 980 -29.37 15.06 -11.06
C PRO A 980 -27.95 15.59 -10.81
N THR A 981 -27.04 15.39 -11.77
CA THR A 981 -25.65 15.90 -11.71
C THR A 981 -25.48 17.31 -12.28
N GLY A 982 -26.54 17.85 -12.91
CA GLY A 982 -26.48 19.08 -13.70
C GLY A 982 -26.33 18.82 -15.20
N THR A 983 -25.87 17.63 -15.60
CA THR A 983 -25.87 17.17 -16.99
C THR A 983 -27.23 16.55 -17.34
N PRO A 984 -27.92 16.99 -18.41
CA PRO A 984 -29.20 16.43 -18.81
C PRO A 984 -29.12 14.91 -19.03
N GLY A 985 -30.04 14.15 -18.41
CA GLY A 985 -30.09 12.70 -18.52
C GLY A 985 -29.12 11.95 -17.59
N GLN A 986 -28.30 12.66 -16.81
CA GLN A 986 -27.32 12.05 -15.91
C GLN A 986 -27.73 12.22 -14.44
N PHE A 987 -27.63 11.12 -13.70
CA PHE A 987 -28.05 11.04 -12.30
C PHE A 987 -27.07 10.20 -11.48
N VAL A 988 -27.02 10.49 -10.18
CA VAL A 988 -26.25 9.73 -9.19
C VAL A 988 -27.08 9.43 -7.95
N ALA A 989 -26.74 8.36 -7.24
CA ALA A 989 -27.28 8.05 -5.92
C ALA A 989 -26.38 7.09 -5.16
N GLY A 990 -26.45 7.14 -3.83
CA GLY A 990 -25.84 6.15 -2.95
C GLY A 990 -26.78 4.98 -2.66
N VAL A 991 -26.23 3.78 -2.52
CA VAL A 991 -26.91 2.64 -1.87
C VAL A 991 -26.06 2.20 -0.68
N ARG A 992 -26.63 2.32 0.51
CA ARG A 992 -26.04 1.89 1.78
C ARG A 992 -26.69 0.60 2.23
N PHE A 993 -25.90 -0.40 2.61
CA PHE A 993 -26.40 -1.74 2.89
C PHE A 993 -25.51 -2.50 3.86
N LYS A 994 -26.07 -3.55 4.48
CA LYS A 994 -25.30 -4.48 5.33
C LYS A 994 -24.69 -5.58 4.47
N ALA A 995 -23.36 -5.56 4.35
CA ALA A 995 -22.57 -6.44 3.49
C ALA A 995 -22.32 -7.82 4.11
N TRP A 996 -22.14 -7.89 5.42
CA TRP A 996 -21.94 -9.13 6.18
C TRP A 996 -22.45 -8.97 7.63
N SER A 997 -22.44 -10.03 8.45
CA SER A 997 -22.98 -10.01 9.81
C SER A 997 -21.94 -10.43 10.85
N PRO A 998 -21.19 -9.47 11.43
CA PRO A 998 -20.31 -9.73 12.57
C PRO A 998 -21.09 -10.06 13.84
N PRO A 999 -20.43 -10.67 14.85
CA PRO A 999 -21.03 -10.90 16.17
C PRO A 999 -21.46 -9.58 16.85
N SER A 1000 -20.71 -8.50 16.65
CA SER A 1000 -21.04 -7.15 17.14
C SER A 1000 -21.26 -6.19 15.96
N SER A 1001 -22.42 -5.54 15.89
CA SER A 1001 -22.75 -4.48 14.91
C SER A 1001 -23.77 -3.51 15.49
N LEU A 1002 -23.89 -2.30 14.91
CA LEU A 1002 -24.82 -1.26 15.34
C LEU A 1002 -26.29 -1.73 15.25
N HIS A 1003 -26.60 -2.56 14.26
CA HIS A 1003 -27.93 -3.13 14.02
C HIS A 1003 -27.83 -4.66 13.81
N PRO A 1004 -27.74 -5.46 14.88
CA PRO A 1004 -27.47 -6.89 14.78
C PRO A 1004 -28.63 -7.70 14.21
N THR A 1005 -29.88 -7.21 14.33
CA THR A 1005 -31.08 -7.90 13.84
C THR A 1005 -31.31 -7.76 12.34
N ILE A 1006 -30.61 -6.84 11.67
CA ILE A 1006 -30.68 -6.67 10.22
C ILE A 1006 -29.77 -7.73 9.58
N GLY A 1007 -30.32 -8.52 8.66
CA GLY A 1007 -29.58 -9.54 7.91
C GLY A 1007 -28.69 -8.94 6.81
N VAL A 1008 -27.90 -9.79 6.17
CA VAL A 1008 -27.10 -9.42 5.00
C VAL A 1008 -28.04 -9.08 3.83
N GLN A 1009 -27.71 -8.02 3.10
CA GLN A 1009 -28.54 -7.48 2.02
C GLN A 1009 -27.95 -7.72 0.63
N ALA A 1010 -26.76 -8.30 0.57
CA ALA A 1010 -26.12 -8.77 -0.66
C ALA A 1010 -26.70 -10.14 -1.11
N PRO A 1011 -26.70 -10.46 -2.41
CA PRO A 1011 -26.26 -9.61 -3.52
C PRO A 1011 -27.20 -8.43 -3.77
N LEU A 1012 -26.67 -7.36 -4.35
CA LEU A 1012 -27.43 -6.19 -4.78
C LEU A 1012 -27.80 -6.34 -6.26
N VAL A 1013 -29.09 -6.38 -6.56
CA VAL A 1013 -29.60 -6.46 -7.92
C VAL A 1013 -30.09 -5.08 -8.35
N PHE A 1014 -29.52 -4.56 -9.44
CA PHE A 1014 -29.87 -3.27 -10.01
C PHE A 1014 -30.66 -3.45 -11.30
N ASP A 1015 -31.81 -2.79 -11.40
CA ASP A 1015 -32.70 -2.84 -12.56
C ASP A 1015 -32.92 -1.44 -13.14
N VAL A 1016 -32.78 -1.30 -14.47
CA VAL A 1016 -33.29 -0.15 -15.21
C VAL A 1016 -34.76 -0.40 -15.51
N TYR A 1017 -35.66 0.29 -14.79
CA TYR A 1017 -37.09 -0.01 -14.78
C TYR A 1017 -37.88 0.97 -15.65
N ASP A 1018 -38.66 0.43 -16.60
CA ASP A 1018 -39.65 1.22 -17.35
C ASP A 1018 -40.96 1.30 -16.57
N LYS A 1019 -41.31 2.51 -16.12
CA LYS A 1019 -42.52 2.78 -15.34
C LYS A 1019 -43.81 2.58 -16.12
N LEU A 1020 -43.78 2.76 -17.44
CA LEU A 1020 -44.97 2.68 -18.28
C LEU A 1020 -45.35 1.21 -18.51
N GLU A 1021 -44.35 0.39 -18.79
CA GLU A 1021 -44.55 -1.05 -19.07
C GLU A 1021 -44.50 -1.92 -17.81
N GLY A 1022 -43.91 -1.39 -16.74
CA GLY A 1022 -43.78 -2.05 -15.45
C GLY A 1022 -42.77 -3.22 -15.47
N ILE A 1023 -41.74 -3.13 -16.31
CA ILE A 1023 -40.73 -4.18 -16.54
C ILE A 1023 -39.31 -3.64 -16.34
N SER A 1024 -38.37 -4.53 -16.01
CA SER A 1024 -36.94 -4.25 -16.13
C SER A 1024 -36.53 -4.33 -17.61
N LEU A 1025 -35.83 -3.31 -18.11
CA LEU A 1025 -35.22 -3.30 -19.43
C LEU A 1025 -33.91 -4.10 -19.46
N GLY A 1026 -33.31 -4.32 -18.28
CA GLY A 1026 -32.00 -4.92 -18.07
C GLY A 1026 -31.37 -4.38 -16.79
N GLY A 1027 -30.20 -4.89 -16.43
CA GLY A 1027 -29.59 -4.60 -15.15
C GLY A 1027 -28.37 -5.45 -14.85
N CYS A 1028 -27.80 -5.26 -13.67
CA CYS A 1028 -26.58 -5.93 -13.21
C CYS A 1028 -26.70 -6.38 -11.75
N THR A 1029 -25.86 -7.31 -11.35
CA THR A 1029 -25.80 -7.81 -9.97
C THR A 1029 -24.41 -7.60 -9.39
N TYR A 1030 -24.37 -7.10 -8.16
CA TYR A 1030 -23.15 -6.92 -7.37
C TYR A 1030 -23.13 -7.87 -6.17
N HIS A 1031 -21.97 -8.49 -5.96
CA HIS A 1031 -21.71 -9.40 -4.85
C HIS A 1031 -20.65 -8.86 -3.90
N VAL A 1032 -20.82 -9.10 -2.60
CA VAL A 1032 -19.80 -8.75 -1.58
C VAL A 1032 -18.64 -9.76 -1.62
N CYS A 1033 -18.96 -11.04 -1.75
CA CYS A 1033 -18.00 -12.15 -1.87
C CYS A 1033 -18.06 -12.76 -3.27
N HIS A 1034 -17.14 -13.67 -3.59
CA HIS A 1034 -17.17 -14.38 -4.86
C HIS A 1034 -18.50 -15.14 -5.03
N PRO A 1035 -19.24 -14.96 -6.15
CA PRO A 1035 -20.57 -15.54 -6.32
C PRO A 1035 -20.58 -17.07 -6.32
N GLY A 1036 -19.46 -17.71 -6.69
CA GLY A 1036 -19.27 -19.16 -6.59
C GLY A 1036 -19.05 -19.70 -5.17
N GLY A 1037 -19.11 -18.86 -4.13
CA GLY A 1037 -18.90 -19.28 -2.73
C GLY A 1037 -17.43 -19.43 -2.31
N ARG A 1038 -16.49 -19.00 -3.16
CA ARG A 1038 -15.05 -19.00 -2.86
C ARG A 1038 -14.73 -17.90 -1.87
N ASN A 1039 -14.21 -18.27 -0.70
CA ASN A 1039 -13.60 -17.34 0.23
C ASN A 1039 -12.10 -17.44 0.10
N TYR A 1040 -11.43 -16.29 0.01
CA TYR A 1040 -9.96 -16.24 -0.05
C TYR A 1040 -9.41 -16.20 1.37
N ASP A 1041 -8.47 -17.09 1.66
CA ASP A 1041 -7.78 -17.13 2.96
C ASP A 1041 -6.55 -16.21 2.99
N THR A 1042 -6.07 -15.78 1.82
CA THR A 1042 -4.89 -14.93 1.66
C THR A 1042 -5.25 -13.63 0.96
N PHE A 1043 -4.50 -12.58 1.27
CA PHE A 1043 -4.62 -11.31 0.55
C PHE A 1043 -4.04 -11.43 -0.87
N PRO A 1044 -4.49 -10.60 -1.82
CA PRO A 1044 -3.93 -10.58 -3.16
C PRO A 1044 -2.42 -10.34 -3.14
N VAL A 1045 -1.67 -11.09 -3.96
CA VAL A 1045 -0.20 -10.95 -4.03
C VAL A 1045 0.24 -9.73 -4.85
N ASN A 1046 -0.65 -9.19 -5.70
CA ASN A 1046 -0.40 -8.01 -6.52
C ASN A 1046 -1.71 -7.32 -6.97
N ALA A 1047 -1.54 -6.16 -7.64
CA ALA A 1047 -2.66 -5.36 -8.13
C ALA A 1047 -3.53 -6.08 -9.20
N GLN A 1048 -2.93 -6.97 -10.00
CA GLN A 1048 -3.64 -7.74 -11.03
C GLN A 1048 -4.62 -8.74 -10.39
N GLU A 1049 -4.17 -9.51 -9.40
CA GLU A 1049 -5.04 -10.42 -8.66
C GLU A 1049 -6.14 -9.65 -7.92
N ALA A 1050 -5.79 -8.53 -7.27
CA ALA A 1050 -6.76 -7.67 -6.59
C ALA A 1050 -7.85 -7.18 -7.55
N GLU A 1051 -7.48 -6.78 -8.77
CA GLU A 1051 -8.41 -6.41 -9.82
C GLU A 1051 -9.31 -7.57 -10.27
N ALA A 1052 -8.75 -8.75 -10.51
CA ALA A 1052 -9.52 -9.93 -10.89
C ALA A 1052 -10.59 -10.29 -9.82
N ARG A 1053 -10.24 -10.21 -8.53
CA ARG A 1053 -11.18 -10.42 -7.41
C ARG A 1053 -12.31 -9.38 -7.40
N ARG A 1054 -12.01 -8.09 -7.65
CA ARG A 1054 -13.04 -7.04 -7.75
C ARG A 1054 -13.97 -7.25 -8.95
N ARG A 1055 -13.44 -7.68 -10.09
CA ARG A 1055 -14.21 -7.98 -11.32
C ARG A 1055 -15.16 -9.15 -11.12
N ALA A 1056 -14.73 -10.22 -10.47
CA ALA A 1056 -15.54 -11.41 -10.22
C ALA A 1056 -16.80 -11.15 -9.37
N ARG A 1057 -16.83 -10.01 -8.65
CA ARG A 1057 -17.96 -9.55 -7.83
C ARG A 1057 -19.04 -8.80 -8.62
N PHE A 1058 -18.84 -8.53 -9.91
CA PHE A 1058 -19.79 -7.81 -10.75
C PHE A 1058 -20.26 -8.68 -11.91
N TRP A 1059 -21.57 -8.82 -12.04
CA TRP A 1059 -22.22 -9.46 -13.17
C TRP A 1059 -23.00 -8.44 -13.99
N GLU A 1060 -22.74 -8.40 -15.30
CA GLU A 1060 -23.52 -7.62 -16.27
C GLU A 1060 -24.91 -8.22 -16.58
N HIS A 1061 -25.31 -9.23 -15.81
CA HIS A 1061 -26.58 -9.94 -15.88
C HIS A 1061 -27.14 -10.18 -14.47
N GLY A 1062 -28.23 -10.95 -14.37
CA GLY A 1062 -28.84 -11.30 -13.07
C GLY A 1062 -29.90 -10.32 -12.57
N HIS A 1063 -30.33 -9.40 -13.43
CA HIS A 1063 -31.46 -8.50 -13.19
C HIS A 1063 -32.80 -9.25 -13.08
N VAL A 1064 -33.81 -8.59 -12.52
CA VAL A 1064 -35.12 -9.22 -12.28
C VAL A 1064 -35.95 -9.21 -13.57
N GLN A 1065 -36.48 -10.37 -13.95
CA GLN A 1065 -37.33 -10.52 -15.13
C GLN A 1065 -38.82 -10.36 -14.83
N GLY A 1066 -39.59 -9.92 -15.83
CA GLY A 1066 -41.05 -9.87 -15.80
C GLY A 1066 -41.64 -8.58 -15.26
N LYS A 1067 -42.98 -8.55 -15.18
CA LYS A 1067 -43.72 -7.40 -14.67
C LYS A 1067 -43.64 -7.32 -13.15
N ARG A 1068 -43.37 -6.13 -12.63
CA ARG A 1068 -43.29 -5.89 -11.19
C ARG A 1068 -43.96 -4.57 -10.82
N MET A 1069 -44.74 -4.60 -9.73
CA MET A 1069 -45.17 -3.37 -9.06
C MET A 1069 -44.08 -2.89 -8.12
N VAL A 1070 -43.68 -1.63 -8.26
CA VAL A 1070 -42.72 -0.98 -7.38
C VAL A 1070 -43.50 -0.10 -6.41
N ALA A 1071 -43.28 -0.29 -5.11
CA ALA A 1071 -43.88 0.58 -4.11
C ALA A 1071 -43.20 1.96 -4.18
N ASP A 1072 -44.01 3.02 -4.11
CA ASP A 1072 -43.44 4.37 -3.99
C ASP A 1072 -42.94 4.57 -2.55
N GLU A 1073 -41.68 4.98 -2.44
CA GLU A 1073 -41.00 5.16 -1.15
C GLU A 1073 -40.69 6.64 -0.96
N PRO A 1074 -41.10 7.27 0.17
CA PRO A 1074 -40.81 8.67 0.41
C PRO A 1074 -39.29 8.88 0.53
N ARG A 1075 -38.79 9.96 -0.08
CA ARG A 1075 -37.39 10.35 0.03
C ARG A 1075 -37.06 10.71 1.48
N ASN A 1076 -35.95 10.19 1.99
CA ASN A 1076 -35.44 10.58 3.31
C ASN A 1076 -34.94 12.04 3.26
N HIS A 1077 -35.56 12.95 4.01
CA HIS A 1077 -35.20 14.37 3.98
C HIS A 1077 -33.79 14.65 4.53
N ARG A 1078 -33.25 13.77 5.40
CA ARG A 1078 -31.90 13.91 5.94
C ARG A 1078 -30.83 13.31 5.02
N PHE A 1079 -31.19 12.28 4.26
CA PHE A 1079 -30.32 11.57 3.32
C PHE A 1079 -30.98 11.47 1.94
N PRO A 1080 -31.24 12.60 1.26
CA PRO A 1080 -32.03 12.63 0.02
C PRO A 1080 -31.34 11.99 -1.18
N THR A 1081 -30.02 11.74 -1.12
CA THR A 1081 -29.24 11.15 -2.22
C THR A 1081 -28.89 9.68 -2.01
N THR A 1082 -29.24 9.10 -0.86
CA THR A 1082 -28.89 7.71 -0.51
C THR A 1082 -30.12 6.86 -0.20
N LEU A 1083 -30.21 5.69 -0.82
CA LEU A 1083 -31.08 4.61 -0.38
C LEU A 1083 -30.38 3.79 0.71
N ASP A 1084 -30.85 3.85 1.95
CA ASP A 1084 -30.38 2.96 3.02
C ASP A 1084 -31.27 1.71 3.06
N LEU A 1085 -30.77 0.60 2.53
CA LEU A 1085 -31.52 -0.66 2.49
C LEU A 1085 -31.84 -1.18 3.88
N ARG A 1086 -31.05 -0.81 4.91
CA ARG A 1086 -31.23 -1.22 6.30
C ARG A 1086 -32.42 -0.53 6.94
N TRP A 1087 -32.86 0.59 6.38
CA TRP A 1087 -34.06 1.28 6.82
C TRP A 1087 -35.29 0.73 6.09
N GLU A 1088 -36.29 0.31 6.87
CA GLU A 1088 -37.61 -0.05 6.35
C GLU A 1088 -38.54 1.16 6.49
N PRO A 1089 -39.02 1.77 5.39
CA PRO A 1089 -40.05 2.79 5.46
C PRO A 1089 -41.29 2.15 6.11
N SER A 1090 -41.90 2.84 7.07
CA SER A 1090 -43.00 2.29 7.84
C SER A 1090 -44.21 1.97 6.97
N ASN A 1091 -44.31 0.74 6.46
CA ASN A 1091 -45.57 0.11 6.11
C ASN A 1091 -46.27 -0.28 7.42
N ARG A 1092 -46.67 0.71 8.22
CA ARG A 1092 -47.82 0.49 9.12
C ARG A 1092 -49.00 0.26 8.18
N ARG A 1093 -49.29 -1.02 7.89
CA ARG A 1093 -50.67 -1.45 7.74
C ARG A 1093 -51.41 -0.82 8.91
N LEU A 1094 -52.25 0.17 8.64
CA LEU A 1094 -53.38 0.40 9.54
C LEU A 1094 -54.04 -0.97 9.70
N PRO A 1095 -54.22 -1.49 10.92
CA PRO A 1095 -54.95 -2.74 11.09
C PRO A 1095 -56.32 -2.58 10.44
N GLU A 1096 -56.75 -3.61 9.70
CA GLU A 1096 -58.03 -3.68 8.97
C GLU A 1096 -59.24 -3.30 9.83
#